data_AF-A0A6I9LHF5-F1
#
_entry.id   AF-A0A6I9LHF5-F1
#
_cell.length_a   1.000
_cell.length_b   1.000
_cell.length_c   1.000
_cell.angle_alpha   90.00
_cell.angle_beta   90.00
_cell.angle_gamma   90.00
#
_symmetry.space_group_name_H-M   'P 1'
#
loop_
_entity.id
_entity.type
_entity.pdbx_description
1 polymer ?
#
loop_
_entity_poly.entity_id
_entity_poly.type
_entity_poly.pdbx_seq_one_letter_code
_entity_poly.pdbx_strand_id
1 'polypeptide(L)'
;MAAEEGSADTLRLQFKAMQELQHRRLQKQMEKKKEQELSCKSKVDQEELVEIPDSLSLLDTEEQNLKNIFEKSFRGATGMAGDLVATKIVELSKKNRGLMAESESAKARVKQLTNRIQELEHELQMAPARPPAKGTTDTEDKPLRTQTGDRALLETPEVKALQDRLAATNLKMSDLRNQIQSAKQELRMAQKVLANEVGEDVNIQQLLASPGTWRGRAQQILVLQSKVRELEKQLGQRQNKTAASSSSELPVNPDPRKLTAQEKNLLRIRSLEKDKQESWEKLASERDTLQTELEELKRKFEGMRSRNKVLSSEVKTLRSQMMTLVEKGRHDDELIDALMDQLKQLQDILGSLSVQEESRRTSQHHLDQKVNSEAQRSNSLVAQLRAMVAEREAKVRQLELEIGQLSVQYLHSKGGGEGASPTHARFPEDQTPITNSPASAGDHVGRLGSSRSVTSLGHTLVESALTRPSLPSPHGTSPRFLDSPEQKGWQAQAAEMKALWQAAEVERDRLNEFVTVLQKRVEERSGKLLEAEQRLQEERQRAVLLEQHLQKMRLEPSRTSVSQRAARSKPGPPATSAKHNPTGSAKKDSSSTQLSDMPMESQIEELTARLAIQMEENGILRDALGSALRGKEEDFRMYHQTLGQVKGVFLQALRQQKASKQ
;
A
#
# COMPACT_ATOMS: atom_id res chain seq x y z
N MET A 1 9.81 14.78 -60.44
CA MET A 1 9.19 15.54 -59.33
C MET A 1 8.11 14.71 -58.65
N ALA A 2 6.79 14.97 -58.78
CA ALA A 2 5.76 14.32 -57.95
C ALA A 2 5.75 12.77 -57.92
N ALA A 3 6.26 12.10 -58.97
CA ALA A 3 6.40 10.63 -58.99
C ALA A 3 7.61 10.08 -58.19
N GLU A 4 8.62 10.91 -57.89
CA GLU A 4 9.82 10.50 -57.15
C GLU A 4 9.64 10.63 -55.63
N GLU A 5 8.88 11.63 -55.17
CA GLU A 5 8.58 11.82 -53.74
C GLU A 5 7.82 10.61 -53.17
N GLY A 6 6.82 10.09 -53.90
CA GLY A 6 6.11 8.87 -53.50
C GLY A 6 7.01 7.61 -53.46
N SER A 7 8.09 7.58 -54.25
CA SER A 7 9.09 6.51 -54.18
C SER A 7 9.98 6.65 -52.94
N ALA A 8 10.43 7.87 -52.64
CA ALA A 8 11.22 8.17 -51.45
C ALA A 8 10.46 7.87 -50.15
N ASP A 9 9.19 8.28 -50.05
CA ASP A 9 8.37 7.97 -48.87
C ASP A 9 8.05 6.48 -48.76
N THR A 10 7.86 5.76 -49.89
CA THR A 10 7.71 4.29 -49.87
C THR A 10 8.96 3.61 -49.29
N LEU A 11 10.16 4.01 -49.72
CA LEU A 11 11.43 3.51 -49.18
C LEU A 11 11.60 3.86 -47.70
N ARG A 12 11.18 5.05 -47.28
CA ARG A 12 11.19 5.51 -45.89
C ARG A 12 10.26 4.67 -45.01
N LEU A 13 9.08 4.31 -45.51
CA LEU A 13 8.12 3.44 -44.85
C LEU A 13 8.66 2.00 -44.73
N GLN A 14 9.26 1.46 -45.79
CA GLN A 14 9.92 0.16 -45.77
C GLN A 14 11.09 0.10 -44.78
N PHE A 15 11.91 1.14 -44.72
CA PHE A 15 13.01 1.24 -43.74
C PHE A 15 12.49 1.28 -42.30
N LYS A 16 11.42 2.04 -42.03
CA LYS A 16 10.78 2.08 -40.72
C LYS A 16 10.19 0.71 -40.32
N ALA A 17 9.48 0.05 -41.24
CA ALA A 17 8.96 -1.30 -41.01
C ALA A 17 10.10 -2.33 -40.75
N MET A 18 11.26 -2.16 -41.41
CA MET A 18 12.44 -2.97 -41.14
C MET A 18 13.01 -2.74 -39.74
N GLN A 19 13.09 -1.48 -39.27
CA GLN A 19 13.51 -1.17 -37.90
C GLN A 19 12.53 -1.74 -36.86
N GLU A 20 11.22 -1.58 -37.06
CA GLU A 20 10.18 -2.13 -36.18
C GLU A 20 10.26 -3.67 -36.13
N LEU A 21 10.51 -4.34 -37.26
CA LEU A 21 10.71 -5.79 -37.31
C LEU A 21 11.97 -6.24 -36.54
N GLN A 22 13.08 -5.51 -36.64
CA GLN A 22 14.29 -5.82 -35.87
C GLN A 22 14.09 -5.59 -34.37
N HIS A 23 13.43 -4.49 -33.98
CA HIS A 23 13.12 -4.20 -32.57
C HIS A 23 12.20 -5.28 -31.97
N ARG A 24 11.20 -5.75 -32.74
CA ARG A 24 10.27 -6.82 -32.33
C ARG A 24 10.95 -8.20 -32.24
N ARG A 25 11.98 -8.47 -33.07
CA ARG A 25 12.84 -9.66 -32.93
C ARG A 25 13.68 -9.60 -31.64
N LEU A 26 14.29 -8.45 -31.34
CA LEU A 26 15.08 -8.26 -30.12
C LEU A 26 14.21 -8.41 -28.87
N GLN A 27 13.01 -7.83 -28.87
CA GLN A 27 12.04 -7.99 -27.78
C GLN A 27 11.69 -9.46 -27.54
N LYS A 28 11.36 -10.22 -28.59
CA LYS A 28 11.09 -11.68 -28.47
C LYS A 28 12.28 -12.49 -27.96
N GLN A 29 13.52 -12.08 -28.24
CA GLN A 29 14.70 -12.72 -27.63
C GLN A 29 14.84 -12.40 -26.14
N MET A 30 14.51 -11.18 -25.71
CA MET A 30 14.52 -10.80 -24.30
C MET A 30 13.40 -11.49 -23.51
N GLU A 31 12.19 -11.59 -24.09
CA GLU A 31 11.07 -12.35 -23.54
C GLU A 31 11.44 -13.84 -23.39
N LYS A 32 11.95 -14.48 -24.45
CA LYS A 32 12.39 -15.88 -24.38
C LYS A 32 13.53 -16.12 -23.39
N LYS A 33 14.48 -15.18 -23.23
CA LYS A 33 15.51 -15.28 -22.17
C LYS A 33 14.89 -15.20 -20.77
N LYS A 34 13.92 -14.30 -20.56
CA LYS A 34 13.20 -14.15 -19.29
C LYS A 34 12.37 -15.39 -18.96
N GLU A 35 11.72 -16.01 -19.95
CA GLU A 35 11.03 -17.30 -19.81
C GLU A 35 11.99 -18.43 -19.42
N GLN A 36 13.16 -18.51 -20.05
CA GLN A 36 14.20 -19.47 -19.66
C GLN A 36 14.72 -19.20 -18.23
N GLU A 37 14.91 -17.94 -17.83
CA GLU A 37 15.36 -17.61 -16.48
C GLU A 37 14.31 -17.97 -15.40
N LEU A 38 13.02 -17.74 -15.67
CA LEU A 38 11.93 -18.22 -14.81
C LEU A 38 11.89 -19.75 -14.75
N SER A 39 12.05 -20.43 -15.89
CA SER A 39 12.05 -21.90 -15.95
C SER A 39 13.26 -22.52 -15.24
N CYS A 40 14.39 -21.82 -15.18
CA CYS A 40 15.53 -22.20 -14.35
C CYS A 40 15.26 -21.97 -12.86
N LYS A 41 14.63 -20.84 -12.46
CA LYS A 41 14.17 -20.62 -11.07
C LYS A 41 13.26 -21.77 -10.60
N SER A 42 12.18 -22.04 -11.35
CA SER A 42 11.16 -23.02 -10.95
C SER A 42 11.65 -24.47 -10.88
N LYS A 43 12.84 -24.78 -11.43
CA LYS A 43 13.48 -26.10 -11.29
C LYS A 43 14.29 -26.20 -10.00
N VAL A 44 15.06 -25.16 -9.67
CA VAL A 44 15.75 -25.07 -8.37
C VAL A 44 14.73 -25.13 -7.23
N ASP A 45 13.62 -24.40 -7.35
CA ASP A 45 12.52 -24.39 -6.37
C ASP A 45 11.76 -25.72 -6.26
N GLN A 46 11.93 -26.66 -7.21
CA GLN A 46 11.31 -27.99 -7.18
C GLN A 46 12.26 -29.08 -6.67
N GLU A 47 13.56 -29.02 -7.00
CA GLU A 47 14.54 -30.00 -6.50
C GLU A 47 14.75 -29.88 -4.97
N GLU A 48 14.56 -28.70 -4.37
CA GLU A 48 14.70 -28.50 -2.91
C GLU A 48 13.48 -28.99 -2.09
N LEU A 49 12.38 -29.44 -2.72
CA LEU A 49 11.11 -29.72 -2.03
C LEU A 49 10.63 -31.19 -2.06
N VAL A 50 11.29 -32.08 -2.80
CA VAL A 50 10.76 -33.44 -3.08
C VAL A 50 11.15 -34.51 -2.04
N GLU A 51 12.23 -34.34 -1.28
CA GLU A 51 12.72 -35.37 -0.33
C GLU A 51 12.13 -35.29 1.11
N ILE A 52 11.16 -34.41 1.37
CA ILE A 52 10.61 -34.16 2.73
C ILE A 52 9.09 -34.44 2.95
N PRO A 53 8.45 -35.45 2.33
CA PRO A 53 7.16 -35.97 2.84
C PRO A 53 7.31 -36.91 4.05
N ASP A 54 8.06 -38.00 3.91
CA ASP A 54 7.96 -39.16 4.83
C ASP A 54 8.60 -38.89 6.21
N SER A 55 9.66 -38.09 6.25
CA SER A 55 10.44 -37.80 7.47
C SER A 55 9.66 -36.98 8.52
N LEU A 56 8.69 -36.16 8.10
CA LEU A 56 7.85 -35.38 9.02
C LEU A 56 6.93 -36.28 9.84
N SER A 57 6.31 -37.28 9.21
CA SER A 57 5.42 -38.22 9.90
C SER A 57 6.15 -39.06 10.96
N LEU A 58 7.40 -39.45 10.69
CA LEU A 58 8.24 -40.18 11.62
C LEU A 58 8.57 -39.30 12.85
N LEU A 59 9.04 -38.07 12.61
CA LEU A 59 9.41 -37.13 13.67
C LEU A 59 8.22 -36.75 14.58
N ASP A 60 7.02 -36.56 14.02
CA ASP A 60 5.81 -36.30 14.82
C ASP A 60 5.51 -37.48 15.77
N THR A 61 5.67 -38.73 15.30
CA THR A 61 5.47 -39.91 16.17
C THR A 61 6.58 -40.08 17.21
N GLU A 62 7.83 -39.73 16.90
CA GLU A 62 8.91 -39.73 17.90
C GLU A 62 8.71 -38.64 18.95
N GLU A 63 8.31 -37.42 18.57
CA GLU A 63 8.08 -36.33 19.52
C GLU A 63 6.89 -36.64 20.46
N GLN A 64 5.82 -37.25 19.94
CA GLN A 64 4.68 -37.70 20.74
C GLN A 64 5.03 -38.86 21.69
N ASN A 65 5.89 -39.79 21.27
CA ASN A 65 6.39 -40.86 22.14
C ASN A 65 7.32 -40.32 23.23
N LEU A 66 8.24 -39.40 22.89
CA LEU A 66 9.12 -38.74 23.85
C LEU A 66 8.33 -37.91 24.88
N LYS A 67 7.28 -37.19 24.47
CA LYS A 67 6.34 -36.50 25.38
C LYS A 67 5.64 -37.49 26.31
N ASN A 68 5.15 -38.63 25.81
CA ASN A 68 4.52 -39.69 26.61
C ASN A 68 5.47 -40.31 27.65
N ILE A 69 6.72 -40.58 27.26
CA ILE A 69 7.76 -41.11 28.17
C ILE A 69 8.11 -40.06 29.23
N PHE A 70 8.25 -38.80 28.82
CA PHE A 70 8.55 -37.68 29.72
C PHE A 70 7.45 -37.48 30.78
N GLU A 71 6.18 -37.44 30.39
CA GLU A 71 5.07 -37.36 31.36
C GLU A 71 5.09 -38.55 32.33
N LYS A 72 5.22 -39.79 31.83
CA LYS A 72 5.23 -40.99 32.67
C LYS A 72 6.38 -41.00 33.68
N SER A 73 7.58 -40.58 33.29
CA SER A 73 8.72 -40.47 34.20
C SER A 73 8.57 -39.32 35.19
N PHE A 74 8.07 -38.16 34.76
CA PHE A 74 7.90 -36.99 35.64
C PHE A 74 6.83 -37.22 36.72
N ARG A 75 5.72 -37.89 36.36
CA ARG A 75 4.57 -38.14 37.26
C ARG A 75 4.82 -39.20 38.34
N GLY A 76 5.98 -39.87 38.34
CA GLY A 76 6.33 -40.95 39.27
C GLY A 76 7.59 -40.73 40.12
N ALA A 77 8.32 -39.62 39.97
CA ALA A 77 9.67 -39.45 40.51
C ALA A 77 9.82 -38.33 41.56
N THR A 78 9.01 -38.36 42.64
CA THR A 78 9.15 -37.43 43.77
C THR A 78 10.35 -37.78 44.66
N GLY A 79 11.52 -37.23 44.37
CA GLY A 79 12.74 -37.38 45.18
C GLY A 79 14.02 -36.94 44.45
N MET A 80 15.19 -37.17 45.05
CA MET A 80 16.50 -36.73 44.52
C MET A 80 16.82 -37.21 43.09
N ALA A 81 16.21 -38.32 42.64
CA ALA A 81 16.33 -38.78 41.25
C ALA A 81 15.71 -37.79 40.24
N GLY A 82 14.62 -37.10 40.64
CA GLY A 82 13.98 -36.06 39.84
C GLY A 82 14.89 -34.85 39.63
N ASP A 83 15.62 -34.40 40.65
CA ASP A 83 16.61 -33.32 40.53
C ASP A 83 17.80 -33.72 39.63
N LEU A 84 18.26 -34.97 39.69
CA LEU A 84 19.33 -35.45 38.82
C LEU A 84 18.89 -35.52 37.35
N VAL A 85 17.62 -35.88 37.10
CA VAL A 85 17.01 -35.82 35.75
C VAL A 85 16.82 -34.36 35.31
N ALA A 86 16.30 -33.47 36.16
CA ALA A 86 16.06 -32.06 35.85
C ALA A 86 17.37 -31.31 35.54
N THR A 87 18.43 -31.52 36.34
CA THR A 87 19.75 -30.96 36.08
C THR A 87 20.34 -31.50 34.77
N LYS A 88 20.15 -32.79 34.44
CA LYS A 88 20.60 -33.34 33.17
C LYS A 88 19.81 -32.81 31.97
N ILE A 89 18.50 -32.59 32.10
CA ILE A 89 17.69 -31.91 31.08
C ILE A 89 18.22 -30.50 30.84
N VAL A 90 18.49 -29.71 31.88
CA VAL A 90 19.05 -28.37 31.75
C VAL A 90 20.44 -28.37 31.10
N GLU A 91 21.30 -29.36 31.40
CA GLU A 91 22.59 -29.54 30.73
C GLU A 91 22.41 -29.85 29.23
N LEU A 92 21.52 -30.78 28.89
CA LEU A 92 21.22 -31.17 27.50
C LEU A 92 20.56 -30.02 26.72
N SER A 93 19.63 -29.27 27.31
CA SER A 93 19.03 -28.08 26.69
C SER A 93 20.07 -26.98 26.45
N LYS A 94 21.02 -26.78 27.37
CA LYS A 94 22.15 -25.85 27.16
C LYS A 94 23.05 -26.31 26.01
N LYS A 95 23.39 -27.60 25.95
CA LYS A 95 24.18 -28.19 24.85
C LYS A 95 23.46 -28.09 23.51
N ASN A 96 22.17 -28.42 23.45
CA ASN A 96 21.37 -28.36 22.23
C ASN A 96 21.23 -26.90 21.74
N ARG A 97 21.05 -25.93 22.64
CA ARG A 97 21.07 -24.50 22.29
C ARG A 97 22.44 -24.03 21.77
N GLY A 98 23.54 -24.58 22.29
CA GLY A 98 24.89 -24.38 21.75
C GLY A 98 25.03 -24.93 20.34
N LEU A 99 24.65 -26.20 20.13
CA LEU A 99 24.67 -26.86 18.81
C LEU A 99 23.80 -26.14 17.77
N MET A 100 22.64 -25.60 18.15
CA MET A 100 21.84 -24.77 17.26
C MET A 100 22.60 -23.50 16.83
N ALA A 101 23.19 -22.75 17.77
CA ALA A 101 23.96 -21.55 17.47
C ALA A 101 25.24 -21.86 16.63
N GLU A 102 25.89 -22.99 16.87
CA GLU A 102 26.99 -23.49 16.04
C GLU A 102 26.51 -23.86 14.62
N SER A 103 25.33 -24.48 14.49
CA SER A 103 24.72 -24.81 13.20
C SER A 103 24.28 -23.56 12.41
N GLU A 104 23.77 -22.53 13.08
CA GLU A 104 23.43 -21.24 12.48
C GLU A 104 24.70 -20.51 12.03
N SER A 105 25.75 -20.51 12.84
CA SER A 105 27.09 -20.01 12.49
C SER A 105 27.72 -20.79 11.34
N ALA A 106 27.51 -22.10 11.26
CA ALA A 106 27.94 -22.93 10.12
C ALA A 106 27.15 -22.58 8.85
N LYS A 107 25.81 -22.52 8.91
CA LYS A 107 24.93 -22.12 7.80
C LYS A 107 25.26 -20.71 7.28
N ALA A 108 25.56 -19.77 8.17
CA ALA A 108 25.99 -18.41 7.81
C ALA A 108 27.34 -18.42 7.06
N ARG A 109 28.33 -19.19 7.55
CA ARG A 109 29.63 -19.36 6.87
C ARG A 109 29.51 -20.08 5.53
N VAL A 110 28.69 -21.12 5.44
CA VAL A 110 28.38 -21.80 4.16
C VAL A 110 27.77 -20.80 3.19
N LYS A 111 26.73 -20.04 3.58
CA LYS A 111 26.12 -19.02 2.72
C LYS A 111 27.11 -17.94 2.27
N GLN A 112 28.02 -17.51 3.14
CA GLN A 112 29.09 -16.57 2.78
C GLN A 112 30.05 -17.17 1.74
N LEU A 113 30.42 -18.45 1.88
CA LEU A 113 31.26 -19.16 0.92
C LEU A 113 30.54 -19.42 -0.41
N THR A 114 29.26 -19.81 -0.40
CA THR A 114 28.42 -19.96 -1.60
C THR A 114 28.33 -18.65 -2.37
N ASN A 115 28.06 -17.53 -1.69
CA ASN A 115 28.08 -16.21 -2.32
C ASN A 115 29.45 -15.90 -2.94
N ARG A 116 30.57 -16.18 -2.24
CA ARG A 116 31.90 -15.91 -2.80
C ARG A 116 32.28 -16.85 -3.95
N ILE A 117 31.75 -18.08 -3.97
CA ILE A 117 31.88 -18.99 -5.12
C ILE A 117 31.12 -18.40 -6.31
N GLN A 118 29.88 -17.97 -6.15
CA GLN A 118 29.09 -17.33 -7.21
C GLN A 118 29.74 -16.03 -7.74
N GLU A 119 30.33 -15.21 -6.85
CA GLU A 119 31.15 -14.06 -7.24
C GLU A 119 32.36 -14.48 -8.09
N LEU A 120 33.09 -15.53 -7.68
CA LEU A 120 34.26 -16.04 -8.41
C LEU A 120 33.89 -16.71 -9.75
N GLU A 121 32.78 -17.44 -9.80
CA GLU A 121 32.24 -18.03 -11.04
C GLU A 121 31.83 -16.94 -12.03
N HIS A 122 31.23 -15.85 -11.55
CA HIS A 122 30.91 -14.67 -12.37
C HIS A 122 32.17 -13.89 -12.79
N GLU A 123 33.14 -13.69 -11.89
CA GLU A 123 34.47 -13.13 -12.23
C GLU A 123 35.16 -13.96 -13.33
N LEU A 124 35.04 -15.30 -13.29
CA LEU A 124 35.66 -16.23 -14.24
C LEU A 124 34.90 -16.31 -15.58
N GLN A 125 33.57 -16.25 -15.58
CA GLN A 125 32.76 -16.12 -16.81
C GLN A 125 32.96 -14.77 -17.50
N MET A 126 33.22 -13.70 -16.75
CA MET A 126 33.49 -12.36 -17.28
C MET A 126 34.95 -12.15 -17.69
N ALA A 127 35.84 -13.11 -17.43
CA ALA A 127 37.23 -13.08 -17.90
C ALA A 127 37.32 -13.68 -19.32
N PRO A 128 37.53 -12.88 -20.38
CA PRO A 128 37.62 -13.40 -21.74
C PRO A 128 38.86 -14.30 -21.89
N ALA A 129 38.68 -15.48 -22.48
CA ALA A 129 39.74 -16.44 -22.71
C ALA A 129 40.87 -15.83 -23.55
N ARG A 130 42.06 -15.71 -22.98
CA ARG A 130 43.23 -15.06 -23.58
C ARG A 130 44.10 -16.04 -24.37
N PRO A 131 44.10 -16.02 -25.72
CA PRO A 131 45.14 -16.70 -26.50
C PRO A 131 46.50 -15.99 -26.34
N PRO A 132 47.64 -16.69 -26.54
CA PRO A 132 48.96 -16.18 -26.18
C PRO A 132 49.63 -15.29 -27.25
N ALA A 133 50.33 -14.27 -26.75
CA ALA A 133 51.55 -13.62 -27.23
C ALA A 133 51.88 -13.57 -28.75
N LYS A 134 51.99 -12.34 -29.29
CA LYS A 134 53.02 -11.93 -30.27
C LYS A 134 53.07 -10.41 -30.45
N GLY A 135 54.25 -9.87 -30.78
CA GLY A 135 54.37 -8.70 -31.66
C GLY A 135 54.69 -7.32 -31.06
N THR A 136 55.99 -7.06 -30.87
CA THR A 136 56.75 -5.93 -31.47
C THR A 136 56.34 -4.45 -31.35
N THR A 137 57.39 -3.66 -31.04
CA THR A 137 57.75 -2.30 -31.52
C THR A 137 57.03 -1.05 -30.98
N ASP A 138 57.89 -0.17 -30.46
CA ASP A 138 57.70 1.20 -30.00
C ASP A 138 57.52 2.20 -31.17
N THR A 139 56.88 3.34 -30.91
CA THR A 139 57.31 4.68 -31.39
C THR A 139 56.55 5.81 -30.67
N GLU A 140 57.00 7.06 -30.85
CA GLU A 140 56.72 8.20 -29.95
C GLU A 140 55.66 9.22 -30.47
N ASP A 141 55.49 10.32 -29.74
CA ASP A 141 54.94 11.64 -30.15
C ASP A 141 53.44 11.86 -30.51
N LYS A 142 52.63 12.08 -29.45
CA LYS A 142 52.25 13.43 -28.90
C LYS A 142 52.09 14.63 -29.91
N PRO A 143 51.25 15.65 -29.61
CA PRO A 143 49.79 15.64 -29.42
C PRO A 143 49.07 16.74 -30.24
N LEU A 144 47.74 16.69 -30.40
CA LEU A 144 46.93 17.92 -30.63
C LEU A 144 45.46 17.75 -30.18
N ARG A 145 44.65 18.81 -30.35
CA ARG A 145 43.62 19.22 -29.38
C ARG A 145 42.20 19.32 -29.98
N THR A 146 41.20 19.30 -29.10
CA THR A 146 39.81 19.76 -29.30
C THR A 146 38.94 19.01 -30.31
N GLN A 147 38.01 18.22 -29.78
CA GLN A 147 36.58 18.38 -30.10
C GLN A 147 35.74 18.09 -28.84
N THR A 148 34.58 18.73 -28.72
CA THR A 148 33.71 18.68 -27.54
C THR A 148 32.35 18.10 -27.92
N GLY A 149 32.03 16.92 -27.39
CA GLY A 149 30.75 16.23 -27.58
C GLY A 149 30.80 14.85 -26.91
N ASP A 150 29.66 14.40 -26.38
CA ASP A 150 29.39 13.08 -25.78
C ASP A 150 30.53 12.33 -25.07
N ARG A 151 30.65 12.57 -23.76
CA ARG A 151 31.25 11.60 -22.81
C ARG A 151 30.19 10.99 -21.88
N ALA A 152 29.13 10.44 -22.48
CA ALA A 152 28.01 9.83 -21.76
C ALA A 152 27.74 8.36 -22.10
N LEU A 153 28.37 7.79 -23.14
CA LEU A 153 28.01 6.49 -23.70
C LEU A 153 29.22 5.56 -23.98
N LEU A 154 30.18 5.48 -23.04
CA LEU A 154 31.12 4.34 -22.93
C LEU A 154 31.90 4.38 -21.60
N GLU A 155 31.20 4.22 -20.47
CA GLU A 155 31.87 3.72 -19.26
C GLU A 155 32.07 2.21 -19.41
N THR A 156 33.32 1.78 -19.60
CA THR A 156 33.64 0.35 -19.63
C THR A 156 33.40 -0.26 -18.24
N PRO A 157 33.09 -1.58 -18.14
CA PRO A 157 32.91 -2.24 -16.85
C PRO A 157 34.13 -2.10 -15.93
N GLU A 158 35.33 -1.94 -16.50
CA GLU A 158 36.57 -1.64 -15.79
C GLU A 158 36.53 -0.28 -15.08
N VAL A 159 36.02 0.78 -15.71
CA VAL A 159 35.87 2.10 -15.06
C VAL A 159 34.93 2.01 -13.87
N LYS A 160 33.80 1.29 -14.02
CA LYS A 160 32.88 1.06 -12.91
C LYS A 160 33.52 0.22 -11.80
N ALA A 161 34.21 -0.87 -12.12
CA ALA A 161 34.91 -1.69 -11.14
C ALA A 161 36.03 -0.92 -10.40
N LEU A 162 36.73 -0.01 -11.08
CA LEU A 162 37.71 0.89 -10.48
C LEU A 162 37.04 1.94 -9.59
N GLN A 163 35.86 2.44 -9.96
CA GLN A 163 35.08 3.41 -9.17
C GLN A 163 34.47 2.76 -7.91
N ASP A 164 33.93 1.55 -8.02
CA ASP A 164 33.45 0.75 -6.89
C ASP A 164 34.61 0.37 -5.95
N ARG A 165 35.78 0.00 -6.51
CA ARG A 165 37.01 -0.24 -5.74
C ARG A 165 37.52 1.03 -5.05
N LEU A 166 37.46 2.19 -5.72
CA LEU A 166 37.80 3.48 -5.13
C LEU A 166 36.85 3.81 -3.96
N ALA A 167 35.53 3.65 -4.16
CA ALA A 167 34.53 3.83 -3.11
C ALA A 167 34.79 2.91 -1.90
N ALA A 168 35.09 1.62 -2.14
CA ALA A 168 35.45 0.66 -1.09
C ALA A 168 36.75 1.04 -0.35
N THR A 169 37.76 1.60 -1.04
CA THR A 169 38.96 2.13 -0.36
C THR A 169 38.70 3.41 0.42
N ASN A 170 37.82 4.29 -0.07
CA ASN A 170 37.42 5.51 0.63
C ASN A 170 36.61 5.19 1.89
N LEU A 171 35.73 4.18 1.84
CA LEU A 171 35.00 3.68 3.01
C LEU A 171 35.99 3.14 4.06
N LYS A 172 36.89 2.23 3.68
CA LYS A 172 37.95 1.73 4.57
C LYS A 172 38.84 2.84 5.14
N MET A 173 39.11 3.89 4.37
CA MET A 173 39.87 5.06 4.85
C MET A 173 39.05 5.93 5.83
N SER A 174 37.72 5.94 5.71
CA SER A 174 36.82 6.54 6.71
C SER A 174 36.81 5.70 8.00
N ASP A 175 36.67 4.38 7.89
CA ASP A 175 36.66 3.47 9.03
C ASP A 175 37.98 3.51 9.82
N LEU A 176 39.13 3.54 9.12
CA LEU A 176 40.45 3.70 9.75
C LEU A 176 40.61 5.07 10.42
N ARG A 177 40.07 6.16 9.85
CA ARG A 177 40.03 7.47 10.53
C ARG A 177 39.19 7.40 11.81
N ASN A 178 38.05 6.72 11.78
CA ASN A 178 37.17 6.55 12.94
C ASN A 178 37.82 5.70 14.04
N GLN A 179 38.50 4.59 13.67
CA GLN A 179 39.28 3.78 14.60
C GLN A 179 40.43 4.59 15.23
N ILE A 180 41.15 5.40 14.45
CA ILE A 180 42.21 6.29 14.95
C ILE A 180 41.65 7.37 15.88
N GLN A 181 40.42 7.88 15.64
CA GLN A 181 39.75 8.79 16.57
C GLN A 181 39.37 8.09 17.89
N SER A 182 38.83 6.86 17.83
CA SER A 182 38.51 6.05 19.02
C SER A 182 39.75 5.76 19.86
N ALA A 183 40.80 5.20 19.25
CA ALA A 183 42.06 4.90 19.92
C ALA A 183 42.73 6.14 20.53
N LYS A 184 42.61 7.32 19.88
CA LYS A 184 43.07 8.60 20.46
C LYS A 184 42.22 9.03 21.66
N GLN A 185 40.90 8.80 21.64
CA GLN A 185 40.04 9.10 22.76
C GLN A 185 40.26 8.13 23.94
N GLU A 186 40.42 6.85 23.66
CA GLU A 186 40.81 5.83 24.64
C GLU A 186 42.16 6.16 25.29
N LEU A 187 43.15 6.57 24.49
CA LEU A 187 44.45 7.03 25.00
C LEU A 187 44.31 8.26 25.92
N ARG A 188 43.48 9.26 25.57
CA ARG A 188 43.18 10.41 26.46
C ARG A 188 42.51 9.97 27.76
N MET A 189 41.58 9.01 27.70
CA MET A 189 40.90 8.48 28.89
C MET A 189 41.89 7.73 29.79
N ALA A 190 42.75 6.88 29.21
CA ALA A 190 43.83 6.21 29.94
C ALA A 190 44.81 7.21 30.57
N GLN A 191 45.22 8.26 29.84
CA GLN A 191 46.04 9.36 30.37
C GLN A 191 45.36 10.09 31.52
N LYS A 192 44.04 10.33 31.45
CA LYS A 192 43.29 10.96 32.56
C LYS A 192 43.15 10.05 33.79
N VAL A 193 42.97 8.75 33.59
CA VAL A 193 42.97 7.77 34.70
C VAL A 193 44.35 7.71 35.35
N LEU A 194 45.43 7.66 34.56
CA LEU A 194 46.80 7.75 35.06
C LEU A 194 47.04 9.06 35.83
N ALA A 195 46.62 10.22 35.32
CA ALA A 195 46.72 11.49 36.03
C ALA A 195 45.94 11.51 37.37
N ASN A 196 44.80 10.83 37.47
CA ASN A 196 44.05 10.72 38.73
C ASN A 196 44.82 9.93 39.81
N GLU A 197 45.47 8.84 39.41
CA GLU A 197 46.30 7.96 40.29
C GLU A 197 47.67 8.56 40.63
N VAL A 198 48.22 9.35 39.70
CA VAL A 198 49.57 9.90 39.79
C VAL A 198 49.60 11.32 40.38
N GLY A 199 48.54 12.10 40.19
CA GLY A 199 48.52 13.55 40.41
C GLY A 199 48.74 14.30 39.09
N GLU A 200 48.13 15.49 38.99
CA GLU A 200 48.03 16.25 37.73
C GLU A 200 49.36 16.88 37.29
N ASP A 201 50.31 17.05 38.22
CA ASP A 201 51.60 17.73 38.00
C ASP A 201 52.75 16.83 37.50
N VAL A 202 52.53 15.52 37.30
CA VAL A 202 53.61 14.54 37.07
C VAL A 202 53.70 14.11 35.60
N ASN A 203 54.82 14.41 34.95
CA ASN A 203 55.06 13.96 33.57
C ASN A 203 55.35 12.45 33.52
N ILE A 204 54.57 11.72 32.71
CA ILE A 204 54.73 10.27 32.47
C ILE A 204 56.16 9.89 32.04
N GLN A 205 56.85 10.78 31.32
CA GLN A 205 58.25 10.57 30.91
C GLN A 205 59.23 10.54 32.10
N GLN A 206 58.93 11.26 33.19
CA GLN A 206 59.76 11.26 34.40
C GLN A 206 59.54 9.99 35.24
N LEU A 207 58.32 9.42 35.24
CA LEU A 207 58.05 8.11 35.86
C LEU A 207 58.86 6.99 35.19
N LEU A 208 58.91 6.99 33.84
CA LEU A 208 59.69 6.04 33.06
C LEU A 208 61.21 6.17 33.30
N ALA A 209 61.68 7.36 33.67
CA ALA A 209 63.09 7.63 33.98
C ALA A 209 63.50 7.26 35.42
N SER A 210 62.58 6.89 36.32
CA SER A 210 62.88 6.54 37.71
C SER A 210 61.89 5.52 38.32
N PRO A 211 61.84 4.29 37.78
CA PRO A 211 60.96 3.23 38.28
C PRO A 211 61.35 2.80 39.70
N GLY A 212 60.49 3.12 40.69
CA GLY A 212 60.59 2.62 42.07
C GLY A 212 60.71 3.69 43.16
N THR A 213 61.14 4.92 42.83
CA THR A 213 61.21 6.02 43.81
C THR A 213 59.85 6.68 44.07
N TRP A 214 58.97 6.67 43.06
CA TRP A 214 57.69 7.35 43.08
C TRP A 214 56.60 6.56 43.82
N ARG A 215 55.68 7.26 44.50
CA ARG A 215 54.58 6.67 45.29
C ARG A 215 53.23 7.21 44.83
N GLY A 216 52.25 6.32 44.69
CA GLY A 216 50.89 6.64 44.22
C GLY A 216 50.19 7.70 45.05
N ARG A 217 49.33 8.52 44.42
CA ARG A 217 48.48 9.49 45.14
C ARG A 217 47.63 8.80 46.20
N ALA A 218 47.06 7.63 45.88
CA ALA A 218 46.34 6.79 46.85
C ALA A 218 47.23 6.34 48.03
N GLN A 219 48.50 5.98 47.76
CA GLN A 219 49.46 5.60 48.80
C GLN A 219 49.87 6.79 49.67
N GLN A 220 50.05 7.97 49.07
CA GLN A 220 50.34 9.22 49.79
C GLN A 220 49.14 9.64 50.67
N ILE A 221 47.91 9.52 50.17
CA ILE A 221 46.68 9.73 50.93
C ILE A 221 46.60 8.75 52.11
N LEU A 222 46.86 7.45 51.92
CA LEU A 222 46.85 6.47 53.01
C LEU A 222 47.92 6.76 54.08
N VAL A 223 49.11 7.18 53.68
CA VAL A 223 50.18 7.61 54.61
C VAL A 223 49.78 8.87 55.37
N LEU A 224 49.19 9.87 54.69
CA LEU A 224 48.69 11.09 55.32
C LEU A 224 47.52 10.82 56.27
N GLN A 225 46.54 10.00 55.89
CA GLN A 225 45.44 9.56 56.77
C GLN A 225 45.96 8.81 58.00
N SER A 226 46.98 7.96 57.84
CA SER A 226 47.63 7.29 58.97
C SER A 226 48.33 8.30 59.90
N LYS A 227 49.04 9.29 59.33
CA LYS A 227 49.71 10.35 60.08
C LYS A 227 48.72 11.27 60.80
N VAL A 228 47.59 11.61 60.15
CA VAL A 228 46.49 12.39 60.73
C VAL A 228 45.87 11.65 61.91
N ARG A 229 45.49 10.38 61.76
CA ARG A 229 44.92 9.58 62.87
C ARG A 229 45.86 9.46 64.08
N GLU A 230 47.16 9.33 63.84
CA GLU A 230 48.15 9.30 64.92
C GLU A 230 48.33 10.68 65.58
N LEU A 231 48.27 11.79 64.81
CA LEU A 231 48.28 13.15 65.35
C LEU A 231 46.99 13.49 66.13
N GLU A 232 45.83 13.08 65.64
CA GLU A 232 44.52 13.21 66.31
C GLU A 232 44.52 12.44 67.63
N LYS A 233 45.03 11.21 67.63
CA LYS A 233 45.22 10.38 68.83
C LYS A 233 46.18 11.05 69.83
N GLN A 234 47.29 11.62 69.37
CA GLN A 234 48.22 12.38 70.23
C GLN A 234 47.58 13.67 70.77
N LEU A 235 46.75 14.36 69.98
CA LEU A 235 46.01 15.55 70.40
C LEU A 235 44.96 15.20 71.46
N GLY A 236 44.18 14.14 71.25
CA GLY A 236 43.19 13.61 72.21
C GLY A 236 43.85 13.12 73.50
N GLN A 237 44.99 12.43 73.42
CA GLN A 237 45.79 12.08 74.60
C GLN A 237 46.29 13.32 75.36
N ARG A 238 46.66 14.40 74.65
CA ARG A 238 47.04 15.68 75.26
C ARG A 238 45.84 16.39 75.91
N GLN A 239 44.68 16.40 75.28
CA GLN A 239 43.43 16.93 75.85
C GLN A 239 42.99 16.16 77.09
N ASN A 240 43.04 14.82 77.07
CA ASN A 240 42.72 13.98 78.22
C ASN A 240 43.68 14.24 79.41
N LYS A 241 44.93 14.64 79.13
CA LYS A 241 45.89 15.06 80.16
C LYS A 241 45.60 16.44 80.76
N THR A 242 44.86 17.29 80.07
CA THR A 242 44.38 18.60 80.58
C THR A 242 42.96 18.54 81.18
N ALA A 243 42.15 17.55 80.81
CA ALA A 243 40.77 17.40 81.30
C ALA A 243 40.68 16.90 82.76
N ALA A 244 41.78 16.43 83.33
CA ALA A 244 41.83 15.83 84.67
C ALA A 244 41.72 16.82 85.85
N SER A 245 41.57 18.14 85.61
CA SER A 245 41.54 19.17 86.66
C SER A 245 40.41 20.20 86.55
N SER A 246 39.29 19.87 85.90
CA SER A 246 38.11 20.75 85.88
C SER A 246 36.80 19.97 85.74
N SER A 247 36.31 19.43 86.85
CA SER A 247 34.95 18.88 86.95
C SER A 247 33.92 20.01 87.06
N SER A 248 33.15 20.25 85.99
CA SER A 248 31.90 21.02 86.08
C SER A 248 30.93 20.63 84.98
N GLU A 249 29.66 20.94 85.21
CA GLU A 249 28.47 20.39 84.56
C GLU A 249 28.30 20.82 83.09
N LEU A 250 27.57 20.03 82.30
CA LEU A 250 27.08 20.41 80.98
C LEU A 250 25.58 20.78 81.06
N PRO A 251 25.19 22.07 80.96
CA PRO A 251 23.79 22.47 80.91
C PRO A 251 23.13 22.13 79.58
N VAL A 252 21.81 21.96 79.62
CA VAL A 252 20.95 21.81 78.44
C VAL A 252 20.91 23.12 77.64
N ASN A 253 21.10 23.00 76.32
CA ASN A 253 20.76 23.99 75.27
C ASN A 253 21.39 25.41 75.43
N PRO A 254 22.55 25.70 74.81
CA PRO A 254 23.24 26.98 74.99
C PRO A 254 22.52 28.15 74.29
N ASP A 255 22.33 29.25 75.04
CA ASP A 255 21.85 30.54 74.52
C ASP A 255 22.74 31.03 73.35
N PRO A 256 22.18 31.29 72.14
CA PRO A 256 22.96 31.71 70.97
C PRO A 256 23.71 33.03 71.17
N ARG A 257 23.36 33.83 72.18
CA ARG A 257 24.07 35.07 72.53
C ARG A 257 25.42 34.83 73.22
N LYS A 258 25.65 33.67 73.84
CA LYS A 258 26.89 33.34 74.57
C LYS A 258 27.85 32.39 73.86
N LEU A 259 27.44 31.78 72.74
CA LEU A 259 28.32 30.91 71.94
C LEU A 259 29.57 31.67 71.44
N THR A 260 30.74 31.04 71.61
CA THR A 260 32.02 31.51 71.06
C THR A 260 32.01 31.49 69.53
N ALA A 261 32.94 32.23 68.91
CA ALA A 261 33.06 32.26 67.45
C ALA A 261 33.29 30.86 66.83
N GLN A 262 33.97 29.97 67.55
CA GLN A 262 34.24 28.60 67.12
C GLN A 262 32.96 27.73 67.13
N GLU A 263 32.13 27.83 68.18
CA GLU A 263 30.86 27.10 68.25
C GLU A 263 29.85 27.61 67.21
N LYS A 264 29.79 28.94 66.99
CA LYS A 264 28.97 29.53 65.92
C LYS A 264 29.40 29.03 64.54
N ASN A 265 30.70 28.86 64.30
CA ASN A 265 31.23 28.28 63.07
C ASN A 265 30.85 26.79 62.93
N LEU A 266 31.01 25.98 63.99
CA LEU A 266 30.61 24.56 64.02
C LEU A 266 29.10 24.33 63.83
N LEU A 267 28.25 25.29 64.19
CA LEU A 267 26.82 25.26 63.87
C LEU A 267 26.56 25.67 62.41
N ARG A 268 27.30 26.65 61.87
CA ARG A 268 27.17 27.05 60.47
C ARG A 268 27.67 25.95 59.51
N ILE A 269 28.73 25.22 59.87
CA ILE A 269 29.20 24.05 59.11
C ILE A 269 28.10 22.98 59.08
N ARG A 270 27.53 22.59 60.23
CA ARG A 270 26.43 21.61 60.29
C ARG A 270 25.15 22.05 59.55
N SER A 271 24.84 23.35 59.55
CA SER A 271 23.80 23.91 58.67
C SER A 271 24.15 23.64 57.21
N LEU A 272 25.33 24.06 56.74
CA LEU A 272 25.74 23.90 55.33
C LEU A 272 25.90 22.44 54.90
N GLU A 273 26.25 21.54 55.81
CA GLU A 273 26.27 20.09 55.59
C GLU A 273 24.84 19.54 55.43
N LYS A 274 23.91 19.96 56.30
CA LYS A 274 22.49 19.60 56.17
C LYS A 274 21.86 20.19 54.90
N ASP A 275 22.10 21.46 54.60
CA ASP A 275 21.59 22.16 53.41
C ASP A 275 22.08 21.44 52.13
N LYS A 276 23.34 20.99 52.11
CA LYS A 276 23.89 20.14 51.04
C LYS A 276 23.23 18.77 50.99
N GLN A 277 23.09 18.08 52.12
CA GLN A 277 22.47 16.76 52.18
C GLN A 277 21.03 16.79 51.66
N GLU A 278 20.22 17.77 52.10
CA GLU A 278 18.86 17.97 51.58
C GLU A 278 18.86 18.28 50.08
N SER A 279 19.86 19.01 49.54
CA SER A 279 19.97 19.26 48.09
C SER A 279 20.33 17.99 47.31
N TRP A 280 21.19 17.12 47.86
CA TRP A 280 21.52 15.83 47.26
C TRP A 280 20.33 14.85 47.30
N GLU A 281 19.54 14.84 48.38
CA GLU A 281 18.34 14.02 48.50
C GLU A 281 17.22 14.47 47.54
N LYS A 282 17.08 15.78 47.31
CA LYS A 282 16.18 16.34 46.28
C LYS A 282 16.63 15.92 44.88
N LEU A 283 17.91 16.13 44.53
CA LEU A 283 18.47 15.70 43.24
C LEU A 283 18.41 14.17 43.03
N ALA A 284 18.54 13.37 44.09
CA ALA A 284 18.39 11.92 44.02
C ALA A 284 16.94 11.50 43.78
N SER A 285 15.96 12.13 44.43
CA SER A 285 14.54 11.83 44.18
C SER A 285 14.09 12.30 42.79
N GLU A 286 14.57 13.45 42.31
CA GLU A 286 14.36 13.93 40.94
C GLU A 286 14.97 12.97 39.89
N ARG A 287 16.16 12.42 40.14
CA ARG A 287 16.76 11.37 39.28
C ARG A 287 15.85 10.14 39.21
N ASP A 288 15.29 9.72 40.34
CA ASP A 288 14.52 8.48 40.44
C ASP A 288 13.11 8.63 39.85
N THR A 289 12.48 9.80 39.96
CA THR A 289 11.25 10.12 39.20
C THR A 289 11.53 10.16 37.69
N LEU A 290 12.58 10.85 37.25
CA LEU A 290 12.94 10.90 35.83
C LEU A 290 13.32 9.51 35.26
N GLN A 291 13.95 8.64 36.05
CA GLN A 291 14.24 7.27 35.63
C GLN A 291 12.97 6.43 35.49
N THR A 292 12.03 6.52 36.44
CA THR A 292 10.77 5.77 36.37
C THR A 292 9.85 6.29 35.25
N GLU A 293 9.80 7.60 34.99
CA GLU A 293 9.15 8.16 33.80
C GLU A 293 9.75 7.65 32.48
N LEU A 294 11.09 7.57 32.40
CA LEU A 294 11.81 7.09 31.22
C LEU A 294 11.57 5.59 30.98
N GLU A 295 11.49 4.78 32.04
CA GLU A 295 11.10 3.37 31.97
C GLU A 295 9.62 3.20 31.56
N GLU A 296 8.73 4.07 32.06
CA GLU A 296 7.33 4.06 31.63
C GLU A 296 7.16 4.46 30.15
N LEU A 297 7.93 5.45 29.69
CA LEU A 297 7.91 5.91 28.31
C LEU A 297 8.47 4.85 27.35
N LYS A 298 9.50 4.10 27.75
CA LYS A 298 9.97 2.90 27.03
C LYS A 298 8.86 1.84 26.92
N ARG A 299 8.16 1.56 28.01
CA ARG A 299 7.01 0.63 28.04
C ARG A 299 5.88 1.08 27.10
N LYS A 300 5.54 2.37 27.12
CA LYS A 300 4.56 2.99 26.21
C LYS A 300 5.01 2.89 24.74
N PHE A 301 6.30 3.12 24.46
CA PHE A 301 6.86 3.00 23.11
C PHE A 301 6.80 1.57 22.57
N GLU A 302 7.20 0.56 23.35
CA GLU A 302 7.17 -0.84 22.90
C GLU A 302 5.71 -1.37 22.78
N GLY A 303 4.79 -0.85 23.60
CA GLY A 303 3.34 -1.04 23.42
C GLY A 303 2.81 -0.46 22.11
N MET A 304 3.24 0.75 21.73
CA MET A 304 2.93 1.33 20.41
C MET A 304 3.58 0.56 19.26
N ARG A 305 4.81 0.06 19.44
CA ARG A 305 5.58 -0.70 18.44
C ARG A 305 4.95 -2.06 18.13
N SER A 306 4.57 -2.80 19.17
CA SER A 306 3.85 -4.07 19.04
C SER A 306 2.47 -3.87 18.40
N ARG A 307 1.70 -2.87 18.82
CA ARG A 307 0.44 -2.49 18.16
C ARG A 307 0.63 -2.12 16.69
N ASN A 308 1.67 -1.34 16.35
CA ASN A 308 1.97 -0.96 14.97
C ASN A 308 2.37 -2.18 14.11
N LYS A 309 3.11 -3.15 14.69
CA LYS A 309 3.43 -4.43 14.03
C LYS A 309 2.15 -5.25 13.74
N VAL A 310 1.22 -5.33 14.70
CA VAL A 310 -0.06 -6.04 14.53
C VAL A 310 -0.94 -5.38 13.46
N LEU A 311 -1.14 -4.06 13.54
CA LEU A 311 -1.85 -3.28 12.52
C LEU A 311 -1.19 -3.43 11.13
N SER A 312 0.13 -3.52 11.06
CA SER A 312 0.87 -3.74 9.81
C SER A 312 0.69 -5.15 9.24
N SER A 313 0.39 -6.16 10.05
CA SER A 313 -0.05 -7.48 9.56
C SER A 313 -1.52 -7.47 9.13
N GLU A 314 -2.41 -6.81 9.86
CA GLU A 314 -3.84 -6.67 9.50
C GLU A 314 -4.00 -5.94 8.16
N VAL A 315 -3.27 -4.85 7.94
CA VAL A 315 -3.25 -4.14 6.64
C VAL A 315 -2.72 -5.02 5.50
N LYS A 316 -1.85 -6.00 5.78
CA LYS A 316 -1.39 -6.97 4.77
C LYS A 316 -2.43 -8.05 4.48
N THR A 317 -3.10 -8.59 5.49
CA THR A 317 -4.17 -9.60 5.28
C THR A 317 -5.38 -8.99 4.59
N LEU A 318 -5.81 -7.79 4.99
CA LEU A 318 -6.88 -7.03 4.31
C LEU A 318 -6.55 -6.72 2.85
N ARG A 319 -5.29 -6.35 2.53
CA ARG A 319 -4.85 -6.18 1.13
C ARG A 319 -4.87 -7.48 0.34
N SER A 320 -4.51 -8.61 0.96
CA SER A 320 -4.61 -9.94 0.32
C SER A 320 -6.06 -10.34 0.05
N GLN A 321 -6.98 -10.08 0.98
CA GLN A 321 -8.42 -10.27 0.80
C GLN A 321 -8.99 -9.36 -0.29
N MET A 322 -8.55 -8.10 -0.35
CA MET A 322 -8.97 -7.17 -1.41
C MET A 322 -8.44 -7.61 -2.78
N MET A 323 -7.20 -8.12 -2.87
CA MET A 323 -6.66 -8.71 -4.10
C MET A 323 -7.49 -9.91 -4.57
N THR A 324 -7.89 -10.84 -3.68
CA THR A 324 -8.70 -12.00 -4.08
C THR A 324 -10.15 -11.64 -4.42
N LEU A 325 -10.68 -10.52 -3.92
CA LEU A 325 -11.97 -9.97 -4.37
C LEU A 325 -11.88 -9.30 -5.74
N VAL A 326 -10.81 -8.53 -6.01
CA VAL A 326 -10.54 -7.96 -7.34
C VAL A 326 -10.33 -9.07 -8.37
N GLU A 327 -9.62 -10.13 -8.01
CA GLU A 327 -9.38 -11.27 -8.91
C GLU A 327 -10.67 -12.02 -9.22
N LYS A 328 -11.58 -12.19 -8.25
CA LYS A 328 -12.93 -12.74 -8.50
C LYS A 328 -13.74 -11.88 -9.46
N GLY A 329 -13.79 -10.56 -9.21
CA GLY A 329 -14.46 -9.62 -10.13
C GLY A 329 -13.94 -9.75 -11.57
N ARG A 330 -12.64 -10.01 -11.74
CA ARG A 330 -12.03 -10.28 -13.05
C ARG A 330 -12.55 -11.57 -13.71
N HIS A 331 -12.75 -12.63 -12.93
CA HIS A 331 -13.35 -13.88 -13.43
C HIS A 331 -14.85 -13.71 -13.74
N ASP A 332 -15.56 -12.88 -12.97
CA ASP A 332 -16.95 -12.51 -13.25
C ASP A 332 -17.05 -11.65 -14.53
N ASP A 333 -16.13 -10.71 -14.76
CA ASP A 333 -16.02 -9.92 -16.00
C ASP A 333 -15.71 -10.84 -17.21
N GLU A 334 -14.76 -11.76 -17.10
CA GLU A 334 -14.44 -12.74 -18.16
C GLU A 334 -15.63 -13.66 -18.50
N LEU A 335 -16.45 -14.02 -17.50
CA LEU A 335 -17.69 -14.76 -17.70
C LEU A 335 -18.77 -13.91 -18.39
N ILE A 336 -18.88 -12.62 -18.06
CA ILE A 336 -19.80 -11.68 -18.70
C ILE A 336 -19.42 -11.49 -20.18
N ASP A 337 -18.14 -11.28 -20.49
CA ASP A 337 -17.65 -11.16 -21.87
C ASP A 337 -17.94 -12.43 -22.68
N ALA A 338 -17.69 -13.61 -22.11
CA ALA A 338 -17.98 -14.89 -22.78
C ALA A 338 -19.49 -15.08 -23.06
N LEU A 339 -20.37 -14.66 -22.14
CA LEU A 339 -21.82 -14.69 -22.35
C LEU A 339 -22.28 -13.63 -23.37
N MET A 340 -21.66 -12.45 -23.39
CA MET A 340 -21.93 -11.41 -24.38
C MET A 340 -21.53 -11.84 -25.79
N ASP A 341 -20.39 -12.51 -25.96
CA ASP A 341 -19.98 -13.08 -27.25
C ASP A 341 -20.92 -14.21 -27.70
N GLN A 342 -21.44 -15.04 -26.78
CA GLN A 342 -22.48 -16.03 -27.12
C GLN A 342 -23.79 -15.38 -27.58
N LEU A 343 -24.26 -14.33 -26.88
CA LEU A 343 -25.45 -13.57 -27.28
C LEU A 343 -25.27 -12.92 -28.66
N LYS A 344 -24.08 -12.37 -28.92
CA LYS A 344 -23.72 -11.78 -30.22
C LYS A 344 -23.69 -12.83 -31.33
N GLN A 345 -23.07 -13.99 -31.11
CA GLN A 345 -23.07 -15.09 -32.08
C GLN A 345 -24.51 -15.55 -32.42
N LEU A 346 -25.39 -15.66 -31.42
CA LEU A 346 -26.80 -15.97 -31.64
C LEU A 346 -27.54 -14.86 -32.42
N GLN A 347 -27.21 -13.59 -32.18
CA GLN A 347 -27.76 -12.45 -32.91
C GLN A 347 -27.29 -12.42 -34.38
N ASP A 348 -26.01 -12.68 -34.64
CA ASP A 348 -25.44 -12.78 -35.99
C ASP A 348 -26.03 -13.97 -36.76
N ILE A 349 -26.22 -15.12 -36.11
CA ILE A 349 -26.93 -16.29 -36.67
C ILE A 349 -28.37 -15.90 -37.03
N LEU A 350 -29.12 -15.28 -36.11
CA LEU A 350 -30.50 -14.85 -36.37
C LEU A 350 -30.60 -13.82 -37.51
N GLY A 351 -29.64 -12.88 -37.58
CA GLY A 351 -29.53 -11.92 -38.68
C GLY A 351 -29.28 -12.60 -40.02
N SER A 352 -28.34 -13.54 -40.08
CA SER A 352 -28.04 -14.30 -41.31
C SER A 352 -29.23 -15.15 -41.79
N LEU A 353 -29.96 -15.79 -40.86
CA LEU A 353 -31.19 -16.53 -41.15
C LEU A 353 -32.30 -15.61 -41.65
N SER A 354 -32.43 -14.39 -41.10
CA SER A 354 -33.38 -13.39 -41.59
C SER A 354 -33.07 -12.96 -43.02
N VAL A 355 -31.81 -12.67 -43.34
CA VAL A 355 -31.37 -12.31 -44.70
C VAL A 355 -31.53 -13.47 -45.68
N GLN A 356 -31.28 -14.70 -45.24
CA GLN A 356 -31.50 -15.91 -46.04
C GLN A 356 -33.00 -16.13 -46.34
N GLU A 357 -33.87 -15.93 -45.34
CA GLU A 357 -35.33 -16.02 -45.51
C GLU A 357 -35.87 -14.92 -46.43
N GLU A 358 -35.37 -13.68 -46.33
CA GLU A 358 -35.70 -12.58 -47.25
C GLU A 358 -35.28 -12.92 -48.69
N SER A 359 -34.07 -13.47 -48.86
CA SER A 359 -33.53 -13.93 -50.15
C SER A 359 -34.34 -15.10 -50.73
N ARG A 360 -34.85 -15.99 -49.87
CA ARG A 360 -35.73 -17.11 -50.25
C ARG A 360 -37.12 -16.60 -50.65
N ARG A 361 -37.69 -15.64 -49.92
CA ARG A 361 -38.99 -15.02 -50.22
C ARG A 361 -38.99 -14.25 -51.53
N THR A 362 -37.96 -13.45 -51.78
CA THR A 362 -37.80 -12.72 -53.05
C THR A 362 -37.61 -13.67 -54.24
N SER A 363 -36.83 -14.74 -54.07
CA SER A 363 -36.67 -15.80 -55.07
C SER A 363 -38.00 -16.53 -55.35
N GLN A 364 -38.76 -16.87 -54.30
CA GLN A 364 -40.09 -17.49 -54.42
C GLN A 364 -41.08 -16.56 -55.13
N HIS A 365 -41.16 -15.29 -54.71
CA HIS A 365 -42.05 -14.30 -55.34
C HIS A 365 -41.75 -14.10 -56.83
N HIS A 366 -40.47 -14.11 -57.23
CA HIS A 366 -40.10 -14.05 -58.64
C HIS A 366 -40.53 -15.31 -59.42
N LEU A 367 -40.44 -16.50 -58.80
CA LEU A 367 -40.94 -17.75 -59.38
C LEU A 367 -42.48 -17.72 -59.52
N ASP A 368 -43.19 -17.31 -58.47
CA ASP A 368 -44.66 -17.20 -58.45
C ASP A 368 -45.15 -16.15 -59.48
N GLN A 369 -44.45 -15.02 -59.60
CA GLN A 369 -44.71 -14.00 -60.62
C GLN A 369 -44.49 -14.55 -62.04
N LYS A 370 -43.43 -15.34 -62.26
CA LYS A 370 -43.21 -16.02 -63.55
C LYS A 370 -44.35 -16.99 -63.86
N VAL A 371 -44.71 -17.88 -62.93
CA VAL A 371 -45.80 -18.85 -63.08
C VAL A 371 -47.13 -18.15 -63.34
N ASN A 372 -47.44 -17.06 -62.62
CA ASN A 372 -48.64 -16.26 -62.87
C ASN A 372 -48.65 -15.66 -64.28
N SER A 373 -47.52 -15.12 -64.76
CA SER A 373 -47.41 -14.62 -66.15
C SER A 373 -47.62 -15.73 -67.20
N GLU A 374 -47.19 -16.96 -66.90
CA GLU A 374 -47.33 -18.13 -67.77
C GLU A 374 -48.78 -18.64 -67.79
N ALA A 375 -49.42 -18.69 -66.61
CA ALA A 375 -50.85 -18.94 -66.47
C ALA A 375 -51.70 -17.89 -67.19
N GLN A 376 -51.35 -16.60 -67.12
CA GLN A 376 -52.01 -15.53 -67.88
C GLN A 376 -51.90 -15.73 -69.40
N ARG A 377 -50.71 -16.09 -69.92
CA ARG A 377 -50.53 -16.44 -71.35
C ARG A 377 -51.39 -17.64 -71.74
N SER A 378 -51.35 -18.72 -70.95
CA SER A 378 -52.16 -19.92 -71.16
C SER A 378 -53.66 -19.61 -71.16
N ASN A 379 -54.15 -18.83 -70.18
CA ASN A 379 -55.54 -18.39 -70.11
C ASN A 379 -55.96 -17.54 -71.32
N SER A 380 -55.08 -16.67 -71.83
CA SER A 380 -55.36 -15.88 -73.04
C SER A 380 -55.46 -16.74 -74.30
N LEU A 381 -54.59 -17.76 -74.43
CA LEU A 381 -54.64 -18.74 -75.51
C LEU A 381 -55.90 -19.62 -75.41
N VAL A 382 -56.26 -20.08 -74.20
CA VAL A 382 -57.51 -20.83 -73.96
C VAL A 382 -58.75 -19.99 -74.28
N ALA A 383 -58.74 -18.69 -73.97
CA ALA A 383 -59.82 -17.79 -74.36
C ALA A 383 -59.92 -17.62 -75.89
N GLN A 384 -58.80 -17.46 -76.59
CA GLN A 384 -58.76 -17.39 -78.05
C GLN A 384 -59.23 -18.70 -78.70
N LEU A 385 -58.80 -19.86 -78.18
CA LEU A 385 -59.25 -21.17 -78.64
C LEU A 385 -60.76 -21.35 -78.43
N ARG A 386 -61.30 -20.96 -77.26
CA ARG A 386 -62.74 -20.98 -76.98
C ARG A 386 -63.53 -20.07 -77.93
N ALA A 387 -63.03 -18.88 -78.24
CA ALA A 387 -63.67 -17.99 -79.21
C ALA A 387 -63.72 -18.61 -80.62
N MET A 388 -62.61 -19.19 -81.10
CA MET A 388 -62.57 -19.89 -82.39
C MET A 388 -63.36 -21.21 -82.41
N VAL A 389 -63.66 -21.81 -81.26
CA VAL A 389 -64.60 -22.94 -81.15
C VAL A 389 -66.04 -22.43 -81.24
N ALA A 390 -66.39 -21.39 -80.49
CA ALA A 390 -67.72 -20.78 -80.55
C ALA A 390 -68.08 -20.23 -81.94
N GLU A 391 -67.10 -19.65 -82.66
CA GLU A 391 -67.27 -19.23 -84.06
C GLU A 391 -67.54 -20.42 -84.99
N ARG A 392 -66.78 -21.52 -84.84
CA ARG A 392 -67.01 -22.75 -85.63
C ARG A 392 -68.35 -23.39 -85.29
N GLU A 393 -68.74 -23.46 -84.02
CA GLU A 393 -70.06 -23.93 -83.61
C GLU A 393 -71.17 -23.06 -84.19
N ALA A 394 -71.05 -21.74 -84.18
CA ALA A 394 -72.02 -20.84 -84.79
C ALA A 394 -72.12 -21.07 -86.31
N LYS A 395 -70.99 -21.31 -86.99
CA LYS A 395 -70.99 -21.63 -88.42
C LYS A 395 -71.55 -23.03 -88.71
N VAL A 396 -71.33 -24.02 -87.85
CA VAL A 396 -71.98 -25.33 -87.93
C VAL A 396 -73.49 -25.18 -87.79
N ARG A 397 -73.99 -24.46 -86.78
CA ARG A 397 -75.43 -24.18 -86.59
C ARG A 397 -76.05 -23.45 -87.78
N GLN A 398 -75.31 -22.55 -88.43
CA GLN A 398 -75.74 -21.92 -89.69
C GLN A 398 -75.86 -22.94 -90.82
N LEU A 399 -74.84 -23.80 -91.02
CA LEU A 399 -74.84 -24.82 -92.07
C LEU A 399 -75.91 -25.89 -91.83
N GLU A 400 -76.16 -26.28 -90.58
CA GLU A 400 -77.27 -27.17 -90.19
C GLU A 400 -78.63 -26.57 -90.56
N LEU A 401 -78.80 -25.25 -90.35
CA LEU A 401 -80.02 -24.53 -90.70
C LEU A 401 -80.17 -24.34 -92.23
N GLU A 402 -79.09 -24.09 -92.96
CA GLU A 402 -79.06 -24.07 -94.43
C GLU A 402 -79.40 -25.46 -95.02
N ILE A 403 -78.81 -26.53 -94.48
CA ILE A 403 -79.13 -27.93 -94.85
C ILE A 403 -80.58 -28.27 -94.53
N GLY A 404 -81.10 -27.82 -93.39
CA GLY A 404 -82.51 -27.94 -93.02
C GLY A 404 -83.43 -27.26 -94.02
N GLN A 405 -83.13 -26.01 -94.42
CA GLN A 405 -83.90 -25.29 -95.43
C GLN A 405 -83.85 -25.98 -96.80
N LEU A 406 -82.67 -26.42 -97.25
CA LEU A 406 -82.51 -27.16 -98.50
C LEU A 406 -83.26 -28.50 -98.48
N SER A 407 -83.29 -29.19 -97.34
CA SER A 407 -84.06 -30.44 -97.17
C SER A 407 -85.57 -30.18 -97.27
N VAL A 408 -86.06 -29.07 -96.70
CA VAL A 408 -87.47 -28.66 -96.82
C VAL A 408 -87.79 -28.23 -98.25
N GLN A 409 -86.90 -27.53 -98.97
CA GLN A 409 -87.08 -27.17 -100.38
C GLN A 409 -87.09 -28.42 -101.30
N TYR A 410 -86.25 -29.41 -101.00
CA TYR A 410 -86.23 -30.69 -101.70
C TYR A 410 -87.53 -31.49 -101.49
N LEU A 411 -88.08 -31.50 -100.27
CA LEU A 411 -89.40 -32.05 -99.97
C LEU A 411 -90.53 -31.31 -100.73
N HIS A 412 -90.49 -29.98 -100.81
CA HIS A 412 -91.48 -29.21 -101.58
C HIS A 412 -91.36 -29.41 -103.11
N SER A 413 -90.17 -29.69 -103.62
CA SER A 413 -89.94 -29.98 -105.04
C SER A 413 -90.36 -31.40 -105.45
N LYS A 414 -90.69 -32.28 -104.49
CA LYS A 414 -91.05 -33.68 -104.72
C LYS A 414 -92.42 -34.01 -104.10
N GLY A 415 -93.47 -33.38 -104.64
CA GLY A 415 -94.82 -33.45 -104.09
C GLY A 415 -95.53 -34.81 -104.21
N GLY A 416 -96.47 -35.04 -103.28
CA GLY A 416 -97.49 -36.10 -103.33
C GLY A 416 -97.31 -37.24 -102.32
N GLY A 417 -98.11 -37.28 -101.24
CA GLY A 417 -98.15 -38.43 -100.32
C GLY A 417 -98.65 -38.15 -98.89
N GLU A 418 -99.93 -37.81 -98.71
CA GLU A 418 -100.62 -37.92 -97.40
C GLU A 418 -101.01 -39.41 -97.17
N GLY A 419 -101.19 -39.97 -95.97
CA GLY A 419 -101.10 -39.49 -94.58
C GLY A 419 -100.84 -40.70 -93.63
N ALA A 420 -101.17 -40.71 -92.34
CA ALA A 420 -101.95 -39.78 -91.52
C ALA A 420 -101.53 -39.85 -90.02
N SER A 421 -102.02 -38.90 -89.22
CA SER A 421 -101.91 -38.82 -87.75
C SER A 421 -103.26 -39.27 -87.10
N PRO A 422 -103.66 -38.97 -85.83
CA PRO A 422 -102.96 -38.34 -84.70
C PRO A 422 -103.23 -38.98 -83.31
N THR A 423 -102.66 -38.41 -82.23
CA THR A 423 -103.41 -38.15 -80.97
C THR A 423 -102.77 -37.04 -80.11
N HIS A 424 -103.59 -36.35 -79.30
CA HIS A 424 -103.29 -35.22 -78.40
C HIS A 424 -102.29 -35.58 -77.25
N ALA A 425 -101.73 -34.69 -76.40
CA ALA A 425 -102.19 -33.36 -75.94
C ALA A 425 -101.10 -32.48 -75.22
N ARG A 426 -101.43 -31.18 -75.04
CA ARG A 426 -101.10 -30.25 -73.91
C ARG A 426 -99.67 -30.05 -73.35
N PHE A 427 -99.29 -28.77 -73.24
CA PHE A 427 -98.42 -28.16 -72.20
C PHE A 427 -99.10 -28.22 -70.80
N PRO A 428 -98.35 -28.21 -69.66
CA PRO A 428 -97.76 -27.00 -69.05
C PRO A 428 -96.40 -27.18 -68.33
N GLU A 429 -95.93 -26.13 -67.64
CA GLU A 429 -94.75 -26.08 -66.75
C GLU A 429 -95.06 -26.52 -65.28
N ASP A 430 -94.03 -26.52 -64.41
CA ASP A 430 -94.07 -26.59 -62.92
C ASP A 430 -94.55 -27.92 -62.25
N GLN A 431 -94.27 -28.30 -60.97
CA GLN A 431 -93.56 -27.79 -59.75
C GLN A 431 -93.39 -28.99 -58.73
N THR A 432 -92.72 -29.04 -57.55
CA THR A 432 -91.81 -28.19 -56.70
C THR A 432 -90.60 -29.04 -56.11
N PRO A 433 -90.30 -29.34 -54.78
CA PRO A 433 -88.88 -29.49 -54.33
C PRO A 433 -88.52 -30.62 -53.30
N ILE A 434 -87.24 -30.68 -52.87
CA ILE A 434 -86.79 -31.04 -51.49
C ILE A 434 -85.64 -30.06 -51.15
N THR A 435 -85.85 -28.93 -50.44
CA THR A 435 -85.88 -28.74 -48.97
C THR A 435 -84.60 -29.23 -48.24
N ASN A 436 -83.88 -28.48 -47.38
CA ASN A 436 -83.98 -27.11 -46.86
C ASN A 436 -82.57 -26.52 -46.61
N SER A 437 -82.47 -25.19 -46.52
CA SER A 437 -81.59 -24.48 -45.57
C SER A 437 -82.52 -23.86 -44.50
N PRO A 438 -82.11 -23.69 -43.21
CA PRO A 438 -81.24 -22.57 -42.86
C PRO A 438 -80.32 -22.76 -41.64
N ALA A 439 -79.63 -21.66 -41.33
CA ALA A 439 -78.68 -21.38 -40.25
C ALA A 439 -79.10 -21.66 -38.79
N SER A 440 -78.09 -21.57 -37.91
CA SER A 440 -78.10 -20.84 -36.60
C SER A 440 -77.66 -21.65 -35.37
N ALA A 441 -76.71 -21.05 -34.65
CA ALA A 441 -76.21 -21.24 -33.27
C ALA A 441 -76.79 -22.34 -32.34
N GLY A 442 -75.88 -23.01 -31.61
CA GLY A 442 -76.20 -23.83 -30.43
C GLY A 442 -74.96 -24.36 -29.69
N ASP A 443 -74.56 -23.72 -28.58
CA ASP A 443 -73.48 -24.17 -27.69
C ASP A 443 -73.86 -25.41 -26.86
N HIS A 444 -73.06 -26.49 -26.92
CA HIS A 444 -72.93 -27.45 -25.81
C HIS A 444 -71.44 -27.82 -25.59
N VAL A 445 -70.96 -27.78 -24.35
CA VAL A 445 -69.58 -28.15 -23.97
C VAL A 445 -69.41 -29.68 -23.91
N GLY A 446 -68.38 -30.23 -24.59
CA GLY A 446 -68.27 -31.67 -24.87
C GLY A 446 -67.01 -32.44 -24.43
N ARG A 447 -65.99 -31.80 -23.84
CA ARG A 447 -64.87 -32.41 -23.05
C ARG A 447 -63.95 -33.50 -23.72
N LEU A 448 -62.64 -33.22 -23.71
CA LEU A 448 -61.46 -34.10 -23.95
C LEU A 448 -61.16 -34.52 -25.40
N GLY A 449 -59.91 -34.27 -25.84
CA GLY A 449 -59.39 -34.68 -27.16
C GLY A 449 -58.16 -33.90 -27.64
N SER A 450 -57.13 -33.73 -26.79
CA SER A 450 -55.93 -32.94 -27.15
C SER A 450 -55.05 -33.68 -28.17
N SER A 451 -55.13 -33.30 -29.45
CA SER A 451 -54.40 -33.90 -30.55
C SER A 451 -53.36 -32.94 -31.13
N ARG A 452 -52.11 -33.23 -30.76
CA ARG A 452 -50.85 -32.59 -31.18
C ARG A 452 -50.83 -32.24 -32.68
N SER A 453 -50.60 -30.97 -33.01
CA SER A 453 -50.10 -30.59 -34.33
C SER A 453 -48.65 -31.04 -34.48
N VAL A 454 -48.31 -31.68 -35.59
CA VAL A 454 -46.95 -32.15 -35.89
C VAL A 454 -46.43 -31.40 -37.11
N THR A 455 -45.25 -30.79 -37.01
CA THR A 455 -44.56 -30.23 -38.17
C THR A 455 -43.92 -31.34 -39.01
N SER A 456 -43.70 -31.09 -40.30
CA SER A 456 -43.25 -32.08 -41.30
C SER A 456 -41.82 -32.63 -41.12
N LEU A 457 -41.21 -32.45 -39.94
CA LEU A 457 -39.89 -32.97 -39.57
C LEU A 457 -39.86 -33.70 -38.22
N GLY A 458 -41.01 -34.21 -37.75
CA GLY A 458 -41.05 -35.36 -36.84
C GLY A 458 -40.63 -35.19 -35.38
N HIS A 459 -40.42 -33.96 -34.89
CA HIS A 459 -40.03 -33.70 -33.50
C HIS A 459 -41.18 -33.13 -32.65
N THR A 460 -41.36 -33.65 -31.44
CA THR A 460 -42.28 -33.11 -30.43
C THR A 460 -41.61 -32.00 -29.63
N LEU A 461 -42.23 -30.81 -29.56
CA LEU A 461 -41.83 -29.77 -28.63
C LEU A 461 -42.02 -30.24 -27.18
N VAL A 462 -41.04 -29.96 -26.32
CA VAL A 462 -41.16 -30.04 -24.85
C VAL A 462 -41.32 -28.61 -24.33
N GLU A 463 -42.40 -28.35 -23.61
CA GLU A 463 -42.75 -27.02 -23.14
C GLU A 463 -42.08 -26.72 -21.78
N SER A 464 -40.88 -26.13 -21.83
CA SER A 464 -40.13 -25.73 -20.64
C SER A 464 -40.72 -24.46 -20.01
N ALA A 465 -41.55 -24.64 -18.98
CA ALA A 465 -42.16 -23.53 -18.26
C ALA A 465 -41.17 -22.79 -17.35
N LEU A 466 -40.63 -21.64 -17.78
CA LEU A 466 -40.03 -20.63 -16.87
C LEU A 466 -39.78 -19.21 -17.44
N THR A 467 -40.74 -18.56 -18.12
CA THR A 467 -40.74 -17.06 -18.22
C THR A 467 -42.10 -16.46 -18.60
N ARG A 468 -42.82 -15.88 -17.63
CA ARG A 468 -43.51 -14.57 -17.73
C ARG A 468 -44.06 -14.11 -16.36
N PRO A 469 -44.03 -12.81 -16.03
CA PRO A 469 -44.60 -12.30 -14.79
C PRO A 469 -46.12 -12.09 -14.92
N SER A 470 -46.86 -12.37 -13.85
CA SER A 470 -48.29 -12.09 -13.73
C SER A 470 -48.56 -10.98 -12.71
N LEU A 471 -49.44 -10.05 -13.06
CA LEU A 471 -49.99 -9.07 -12.13
C LEU A 471 -51.06 -9.73 -11.22
N PRO A 472 -51.27 -9.24 -9.98
CA PRO A 472 -52.07 -9.94 -8.98
C PRO A 472 -53.58 -9.89 -9.26
N SER A 473 -54.25 -11.03 -9.12
CA SER A 473 -55.72 -11.12 -9.05
C SER A 473 -56.21 -10.93 -7.61
N PRO A 474 -57.31 -10.19 -7.36
CA PRO A 474 -57.83 -9.98 -6.02
C PRO A 474 -58.69 -11.14 -5.50
N HIS A 475 -58.72 -11.28 -4.17
CA HIS A 475 -59.55 -12.18 -3.34
C HIS A 475 -59.29 -13.70 -3.46
N GLY A 476 -58.90 -14.31 -2.33
CA GLY A 476 -58.61 -15.75 -2.24
C GLY A 476 -57.85 -16.14 -0.96
N THR A 477 -58.33 -15.72 0.22
CA THR A 477 -57.63 -15.90 1.49
C THR A 477 -57.54 -17.39 1.89
N SER A 478 -56.38 -18.02 1.67
CA SER A 478 -56.12 -19.43 2.01
C SER A 478 -55.06 -19.56 3.12
N PRO A 479 -55.46 -19.62 4.40
CA PRO A 479 -54.54 -19.59 5.54
C PRO A 479 -54.00 -21.00 5.85
N ARG A 480 -53.02 -21.49 5.06
CA ARG A 480 -52.35 -22.79 5.33
C ARG A 480 -50.82 -22.85 5.17
N PHE A 481 -50.16 -21.80 4.67
CA PHE A 481 -48.69 -21.78 4.48
C PHE A 481 -48.07 -20.40 4.80
N LEU A 482 -48.18 -19.95 6.06
CA LEU A 482 -47.56 -18.70 6.55
C LEU A 482 -46.64 -18.88 7.77
N ASP A 483 -46.61 -20.09 8.37
CA ASP A 483 -45.93 -20.36 9.64
C ASP A 483 -44.97 -21.57 9.55
N SER A 484 -44.18 -21.67 8.47
CA SER A 484 -42.98 -22.53 8.53
C SER A 484 -41.95 -21.91 9.50
N PRO A 485 -41.36 -22.68 10.43
CA PRO A 485 -40.30 -22.16 11.30
C PRO A 485 -39.08 -21.68 10.50
N GLU A 486 -38.83 -22.27 9.33
CA GLU A 486 -37.77 -21.86 8.40
C GLU A 486 -38.07 -20.46 7.83
N GLN A 487 -39.31 -20.17 7.45
CA GLN A 487 -39.72 -18.85 6.95
C GLN A 487 -39.56 -17.76 8.02
N LYS A 488 -39.84 -18.08 9.28
CA LYS A 488 -39.53 -17.20 10.43
C LYS A 488 -38.02 -17.05 10.66
N GLY A 489 -37.24 -18.10 10.41
CA GLY A 489 -35.77 -18.05 10.38
C GLY A 489 -35.25 -17.08 9.32
N TRP A 490 -35.67 -17.24 8.06
CA TRP A 490 -35.29 -16.37 6.95
C TRP A 490 -35.73 -14.91 7.18
N GLN A 491 -36.92 -14.66 7.72
CA GLN A 491 -37.36 -13.31 8.09
C GLN A 491 -36.52 -12.72 9.23
N ALA A 492 -36.17 -13.49 10.26
CA ALA A 492 -35.32 -13.03 11.35
C ALA A 492 -33.90 -12.70 10.85
N GLN A 493 -33.33 -13.53 9.98
CA GLN A 493 -32.00 -13.33 9.39
C GLN A 493 -31.98 -12.15 8.41
N ALA A 494 -33.05 -11.94 7.63
CA ALA A 494 -33.21 -10.76 6.78
C ALA A 494 -33.37 -9.46 7.61
N ALA A 495 -34.09 -9.52 8.74
CA ALA A 495 -34.20 -8.39 9.67
C ALA A 495 -32.87 -8.07 10.36
N GLU A 496 -32.10 -9.09 10.73
CA GLU A 496 -30.75 -8.95 11.30
C GLU A 496 -29.76 -8.35 10.27
N MET A 497 -29.74 -8.88 9.04
CA MET A 497 -28.93 -8.32 7.95
C MET A 497 -29.30 -6.86 7.65
N LYS A 498 -30.60 -6.52 7.68
CA LYS A 498 -31.08 -5.15 7.50
C LYS A 498 -30.66 -4.23 8.64
N ALA A 499 -30.67 -4.70 9.89
CA ALA A 499 -30.20 -3.94 11.05
C ALA A 499 -28.68 -3.71 11.02
N LEU A 500 -27.90 -4.72 10.61
CA LEU A 500 -26.46 -4.61 10.39
C LEU A 500 -26.14 -3.61 9.27
N TRP A 501 -26.87 -3.66 8.15
CA TRP A 501 -26.73 -2.70 7.07
C TRP A 501 -27.06 -1.26 7.52
N GLN A 502 -28.16 -1.06 8.24
CA GLN A 502 -28.52 0.26 8.79
C GLN A 502 -27.50 0.78 9.81
N ALA A 503 -26.89 -0.08 10.63
CA ALA A 503 -25.80 0.32 11.52
C ALA A 503 -24.54 0.73 10.71
N ALA A 504 -24.19 -0.04 9.68
CA ALA A 504 -23.06 0.26 8.79
C ALA A 504 -23.28 1.54 7.97
N GLU A 505 -24.52 1.88 7.57
CA GLU A 505 -24.84 3.17 6.95
C GLU A 505 -24.57 4.34 7.91
N VAL A 506 -25.04 4.24 9.16
CA VAL A 506 -24.80 5.28 10.18
C VAL A 506 -23.31 5.41 10.50
N GLU A 507 -22.56 4.30 10.56
CA GLU A 507 -21.10 4.35 10.73
C GLU A 507 -20.39 4.97 9.52
N ARG A 508 -20.77 4.62 8.28
CA ARG A 508 -20.27 5.23 7.04
C ARG A 508 -20.50 6.73 7.02
N ASP A 509 -21.72 7.17 7.30
CA ASP A 509 -22.10 8.58 7.20
C ASP A 509 -21.42 9.41 8.30
N ARG A 510 -21.25 8.83 9.50
CA ARG A 510 -20.51 9.46 10.60
C ARG A 510 -18.99 9.45 10.37
N LEU A 511 -18.44 8.43 9.71
CA LEU A 511 -17.04 8.43 9.24
C LEU A 511 -16.82 9.52 8.17
N ASN A 512 -17.79 9.76 7.30
CA ASN A 512 -17.77 10.91 6.39
C ASN A 512 -17.74 12.24 7.15
N GLU A 513 -18.56 12.43 8.19
CA GLU A 513 -18.45 13.61 9.06
C GLU A 513 -17.05 13.77 9.66
N PHE A 514 -16.46 12.70 10.22
CA PHE A 514 -15.08 12.72 10.71
C PHE A 514 -14.07 13.12 9.63
N VAL A 515 -14.23 12.62 8.40
CA VAL A 515 -13.39 13.01 7.25
C VAL A 515 -13.53 14.52 6.97
N THR A 516 -14.74 15.07 6.94
CA THR A 516 -14.93 16.53 6.72
C THR A 516 -14.34 17.40 7.83
N VAL A 517 -14.41 16.95 9.10
CA VAL A 517 -13.78 17.65 10.23
C VAL A 517 -12.25 17.59 10.12
N LEU A 518 -11.69 16.45 9.73
CA LEU A 518 -10.25 16.30 9.52
C LEU A 518 -9.76 17.09 8.30
N GLN A 519 -10.54 17.15 7.21
CA GLN A 519 -10.26 17.99 6.03
C GLN A 519 -10.19 19.47 6.42
N LYS A 520 -11.22 20.02 7.06
CA LYS A 520 -11.22 21.41 7.56
C LYS A 520 -10.04 21.70 8.49
N ARG A 521 -9.74 20.78 9.42
CA ARG A 521 -8.61 20.90 10.35
C ARG A 521 -7.24 20.82 9.64
N VAL A 522 -7.15 20.23 8.46
CA VAL A 522 -5.96 20.25 7.58
C VAL A 522 -5.92 21.53 6.75
N GLU A 523 -7.04 21.95 6.17
CA GLU A 523 -7.19 23.20 5.41
C GLU A 523 -6.77 24.42 6.27
N GLU A 524 -7.31 24.56 7.48
CA GLU A 524 -6.93 25.59 8.45
C GLU A 524 -5.43 25.61 8.77
N ARG A 525 -4.79 24.43 8.85
CA ARG A 525 -3.35 24.30 9.12
C ARG A 525 -2.53 24.67 7.89
N SER A 526 -3.00 24.33 6.69
CA SER A 526 -2.36 24.71 5.43
C SER A 526 -2.45 26.22 5.18
N GLY A 527 -3.58 26.86 5.51
CA GLY A 527 -3.74 28.32 5.48
C GLY A 527 -2.77 29.02 6.42
N LYS A 528 -2.69 28.58 7.68
CA LYS A 528 -1.72 29.12 8.67
C LYS A 528 -0.26 28.92 8.25
N LEU A 529 0.06 27.84 7.54
CA LEU A 529 1.39 27.60 6.97
C LEU A 529 1.68 28.57 5.82
N LEU A 530 0.72 28.77 4.92
CA LEU A 530 0.83 29.68 3.76
C LEU A 530 0.94 31.15 4.22
N GLU A 531 0.18 31.56 5.23
CA GLU A 531 0.36 32.86 5.89
C GLU A 531 1.77 33.03 6.48
N ALA A 532 2.30 32.00 7.14
CA ALA A 532 3.66 32.04 7.71
C ALA A 532 4.74 32.10 6.62
N GLU A 533 4.56 31.41 5.51
CA GLU A 533 5.43 31.48 4.34
C GLU A 533 5.37 32.84 3.65
N GLN A 534 4.18 33.44 3.52
CA GLN A 534 4.03 34.82 3.03
C GLN A 534 4.74 35.81 3.94
N ARG A 535 4.56 35.75 5.26
CA ARG A 535 5.26 36.63 6.23
C ARG A 535 6.78 36.46 6.15
N LEU A 536 7.27 35.22 6.02
CA LEU A 536 8.69 34.94 5.80
C LEU A 536 9.21 35.53 4.48
N GLN A 537 8.39 35.55 3.42
CA GLN A 537 8.74 36.16 2.14
C GLN A 537 8.73 37.69 2.21
N GLU A 538 7.81 38.30 2.96
CA GLU A 538 7.83 39.74 3.26
C GLU A 538 9.07 40.13 4.08
N GLU A 539 9.43 39.37 5.13
CA GLU A 539 10.65 39.63 5.92
C GLU A 539 11.92 39.47 5.08
N ARG A 540 11.97 38.52 4.14
CA ARG A 540 13.07 38.43 3.16
C ARG A 540 13.15 39.68 2.28
N GLN A 541 12.02 40.24 1.86
CA GLN A 541 12.01 41.50 1.09
C GLN A 541 12.44 42.71 1.95
N ARG A 542 11.97 42.80 3.19
CA ARG A 542 12.39 43.82 4.17
C ARG A 542 13.89 43.75 4.44
N ALA A 543 14.45 42.56 4.62
CA ALA A 543 15.87 42.32 4.80
C ALA A 543 16.70 42.78 3.59
N VAL A 544 16.29 42.45 2.35
CA VAL A 544 16.97 42.90 1.13
C VAL A 544 16.93 44.43 0.98
N LEU A 545 15.81 45.07 1.32
CA LEU A 545 15.72 46.54 1.32
C LEU A 545 16.66 47.17 2.36
N LEU A 546 16.71 46.62 3.58
CA LEU A 546 17.64 47.05 4.63
C LEU A 546 19.10 46.87 4.21
N GLU A 547 19.45 45.73 3.59
CA GLU A 547 20.79 45.48 3.06
C GLU A 547 21.16 46.49 1.96
N GLN A 548 20.25 46.80 1.03
CA GLN A 548 20.46 47.86 0.04
C GLN A 548 20.62 49.25 0.68
N HIS A 549 19.90 49.57 1.76
CA HIS A 549 20.08 50.82 2.49
C HIS A 549 21.43 50.88 3.21
N LEU A 550 21.86 49.79 3.86
CA LEU A 550 23.19 49.67 4.46
C LEU A 550 24.31 49.76 3.41
N GLN A 551 24.10 49.19 2.23
CA GLN A 551 25.05 49.28 1.11
C GLN A 551 25.12 50.72 0.55
N LYS A 552 23.99 51.42 0.41
CA LYS A 552 23.96 52.85 0.03
C LYS A 552 24.70 53.71 1.07
N MET A 553 24.46 53.51 2.36
CA MET A 553 25.19 54.24 3.43
C MET A 553 26.68 53.90 3.50
N ARG A 554 27.10 52.71 3.02
CA ARG A 554 28.53 52.35 2.85
C ARG A 554 29.16 52.94 1.58
N LEU A 555 28.37 53.39 0.61
CA LEU A 555 28.83 53.95 -0.67
C LEU A 555 28.76 55.49 -0.72
N GLU A 556 27.98 56.13 0.14
CA GLU A 556 28.02 57.59 0.39
C GLU A 556 29.40 58.01 0.93
N PRO A 557 30.21 58.79 0.19
CA PRO A 557 31.51 59.25 0.66
C PRO A 557 31.32 60.40 1.66
N SER A 558 31.85 60.24 2.87
CA SER A 558 31.65 61.17 4.00
C SER A 558 31.81 62.66 3.62
N ARG A 559 30.67 63.36 3.52
CA ARG A 559 30.60 64.81 3.26
C ARG A 559 30.92 65.61 4.53
N THR A 560 32.21 65.75 4.79
CA THR A 560 32.90 66.81 5.55
C THR A 560 32.01 67.78 6.35
N SER A 561 32.00 67.63 7.67
CA SER A 561 31.77 68.74 8.61
C SER A 561 33.06 69.00 9.40
N VAL A 562 33.75 70.10 9.08
CA VAL A 562 35.01 70.48 9.75
C VAL A 562 34.70 71.34 10.97
N SER A 563 35.14 70.91 12.15
CA SER A 563 35.46 71.84 13.23
C SER A 563 36.61 71.32 14.10
N GLN A 564 37.39 72.25 14.62
CA GLN A 564 38.68 72.06 15.30
C GLN A 564 38.46 71.50 16.72
N ARG A 565 39.40 70.78 17.35
CA ARG A 565 40.74 71.26 17.78
C ARG A 565 41.69 70.09 18.13
N ALA A 566 42.99 70.37 18.26
CA ALA A 566 44.05 69.36 18.39
C ALA A 566 44.68 69.26 19.80
N ALA A 567 45.11 68.06 20.21
CA ALA A 567 45.90 67.82 21.43
C ALA A 567 46.83 66.57 21.35
N ARG A 568 47.73 66.55 20.36
CA ARG A 568 49.07 65.92 20.33
C ARG A 568 49.51 65.01 21.52
N SER A 569 49.61 63.70 21.30
CA SER A 569 50.70 62.83 21.85
C SER A 569 50.89 61.53 21.03
N LYS A 570 51.97 60.79 21.29
CA LYS A 570 52.50 59.58 20.61
C LYS A 570 53.42 58.85 21.62
N PRO A 571 53.90 57.59 21.42
CA PRO A 571 53.51 56.56 20.43
C PRO A 571 53.22 55.16 21.05
N GLY A 572 52.78 54.17 20.26
CA GLY A 572 52.71 52.75 20.66
C GLY A 572 51.72 51.93 19.79
N PRO A 573 52.04 50.71 19.33
CA PRO A 573 51.22 50.02 18.31
C PRO A 573 50.34 48.85 18.84
N PRO A 574 49.13 48.67 18.27
CA PRO A 574 48.47 47.37 18.17
C PRO A 574 48.73 46.69 16.80
N ALA A 575 48.31 45.43 16.66
CA ALA A 575 48.74 44.54 15.57
C ALA A 575 47.67 44.25 14.49
N THR A 576 48.15 43.67 13.38
CA THR A 576 47.44 42.74 12.46
C THR A 576 46.10 43.13 11.82
N SER A 577 46.06 43.04 10.48
CA SER A 577 44.85 42.70 9.71
C SER A 577 45.05 41.37 8.96
N ALA A 578 44.69 40.26 9.61
CA ALA A 578 44.70 38.95 8.97
C ALA A 578 43.48 38.77 8.05
N LYS A 579 43.64 38.02 6.95
CA LYS A 579 42.55 37.70 6.01
C LYS A 579 41.55 36.75 6.68
N HIS A 580 40.27 37.08 6.68
CA HIS A 580 39.23 36.20 7.20
C HIS A 580 38.65 35.27 6.12
N ASN A 581 38.80 33.98 6.36
CA ASN A 581 37.94 32.88 5.93
C ASN A 581 38.10 31.83 7.05
N PRO A 582 37.02 31.18 7.53
CA PRO A 582 36.56 30.01 6.78
C PRO A 582 35.06 29.73 6.82
N THR A 583 34.64 28.84 5.93
CA THR A 583 33.37 28.10 5.96
C THR A 583 33.44 26.93 6.96
N GLY A 584 32.31 26.52 7.57
CA GLY A 584 32.14 25.12 8.02
C GLY A 584 31.72 24.88 9.48
N SER A 585 30.41 24.70 9.67
CA SER A 585 29.79 23.71 10.59
C SER A 585 30.45 23.39 11.95
N ALA A 586 29.99 24.06 13.01
CA ALA A 586 30.04 23.53 14.38
C ALA A 586 28.83 24.01 15.22
N LYS A 587 27.71 23.28 15.20
CA LYS A 587 26.51 23.59 16.00
C LYS A 587 26.55 22.94 17.40
N LYS A 588 27.48 23.40 18.25
CA LYS A 588 27.33 23.34 19.73
C LYS A 588 28.37 24.17 20.47
N ASP A 589 28.03 24.50 21.71
CA ASP A 589 28.91 24.96 22.81
C ASP A 589 29.63 26.32 22.67
N SER A 590 29.47 27.05 21.57
CA SER A 590 30.11 28.38 21.37
C SER A 590 29.57 29.52 22.23
N SER A 591 28.34 29.40 22.75
CA SER A 591 27.57 30.53 23.33
C SER A 591 27.91 30.91 24.77
N SER A 592 28.81 30.16 25.43
CA SER A 592 29.33 30.44 26.77
C SER A 592 30.58 31.33 26.72
N THR A 593 31.49 31.04 25.79
CA THR A 593 32.83 31.66 25.71
C THR A 593 32.81 33.10 25.16
N GLN A 594 31.73 33.53 24.50
CA GLN A 594 31.62 34.91 23.99
C GLN A 594 31.11 35.91 25.05
N LEU A 595 30.54 35.43 26.16
CA LEU A 595 29.90 36.29 27.16
C LEU A 595 30.88 36.88 28.18
N SER A 596 32.13 36.40 28.26
CA SER A 596 33.14 36.88 29.23
C SER A 596 33.79 38.21 28.85
N ASP A 597 33.75 38.58 27.57
CA ASP A 597 34.57 39.65 27.00
C ASP A 597 33.75 40.94 26.73
N MET A 598 32.48 40.95 27.16
CA MET A 598 31.53 42.07 27.03
C MET A 598 31.34 42.79 28.37
N PRO A 599 30.99 44.10 28.38
CA PRO A 599 30.56 44.80 29.59
C PRO A 599 29.33 44.12 30.24
N MET A 600 29.26 44.13 31.57
CA MET A 600 28.19 43.49 32.35
C MET A 600 26.79 43.92 31.92
N GLU A 601 26.56 45.22 31.62
CA GLU A 601 25.30 45.72 31.06
C GLU A 601 24.87 44.94 29.81
N SER A 602 25.73 44.84 28.79
CA SER A 602 25.41 44.13 27.55
C SER A 602 25.30 42.61 27.73
N GLN A 603 26.03 42.04 28.69
CA GLN A 603 25.88 40.64 29.08
C GLN A 603 24.50 40.37 29.72
N ILE A 604 24.00 41.31 30.54
CA ILE A 604 22.66 41.27 31.15
C ILE A 604 21.59 41.47 30.07
N GLU A 605 21.76 42.46 29.17
CA GLU A 605 20.84 42.70 28.04
C GLU A 605 20.72 41.46 27.13
N GLU A 606 21.84 40.82 26.76
CA GLU A 606 21.79 39.61 25.92
C GLU A 606 21.14 38.44 26.66
N LEU A 607 21.43 38.25 27.95
CA LEU A 607 20.76 37.21 28.75
C LEU A 607 19.26 37.48 28.91
N THR A 608 18.85 38.75 29.06
CA THR A 608 17.43 39.14 29.08
C THR A 608 16.75 38.88 27.73
N ALA A 609 17.41 39.21 26.61
CA ALA A 609 16.89 38.92 25.28
C ALA A 609 16.76 37.40 25.00
N ARG A 610 17.79 36.62 25.36
CA ARG A 610 17.77 35.15 25.27
C ARG A 610 16.64 34.54 26.14
N LEU A 611 16.42 35.07 27.35
CA LEU A 611 15.32 34.65 28.24
C LEU A 611 13.94 35.00 27.65
N ALA A 612 13.78 36.20 27.09
CA ALA A 612 12.53 36.61 26.45
C ALA A 612 12.15 35.70 25.27
N ILE A 613 13.11 35.37 24.41
CA ILE A 613 12.94 34.40 23.31
C ILE A 613 12.52 33.03 23.86
N GLN A 614 13.20 32.51 24.89
CA GLN A 614 12.82 31.23 25.51
C GLN A 614 11.42 31.25 26.16
N MET A 615 10.99 32.39 26.69
CA MET A 615 9.63 32.57 27.22
C MET A 615 8.58 32.57 26.10
N GLU A 616 8.86 33.22 24.97
CA GLU A 616 7.99 33.22 23.78
C GLU A 616 7.89 31.83 23.15
N GLU A 617 9.02 31.14 22.95
CA GLU A 617 9.06 29.74 22.50
C GLU A 617 8.24 28.82 23.42
N ASN A 618 8.37 28.98 24.74
CA ASN A 618 7.57 28.24 25.72
C ASN A 618 6.07 28.58 25.64
N GLY A 619 5.71 29.83 25.35
CA GLY A 619 4.33 30.25 25.11
C GLY A 619 3.72 29.54 23.91
N ILE A 620 4.38 29.66 22.75
CA ILE A 620 3.96 29.03 21.49
C ILE A 620 3.84 27.50 21.64
N LEU A 621 4.79 26.86 22.32
CA LEU A 621 4.73 25.42 22.58
C LEU A 621 3.57 25.01 23.50
N ARG A 622 3.23 25.82 24.52
CA ARG A 622 2.08 25.59 25.40
C ARG A 622 0.76 25.77 24.65
N ASP A 623 0.64 26.80 23.81
CA ASP A 623 -0.57 27.03 23.01
C ASP A 623 -0.77 25.96 21.94
N ALA A 624 0.31 25.52 21.28
CA ALA A 624 0.28 24.39 20.36
C ALA A 624 -0.14 23.08 21.06
N LEU A 625 0.42 22.80 22.24
CA LEU A 625 0.04 21.64 23.06
C LEU A 625 -1.43 21.72 23.51
N GLY A 626 -1.88 22.89 23.99
CA GLY A 626 -3.27 23.12 24.40
C GLY A 626 -4.25 22.97 23.22
N SER A 627 -3.89 23.44 22.03
CA SER A 627 -4.69 23.24 20.82
C SER A 627 -4.71 21.78 20.35
N ALA A 628 -3.61 21.04 20.54
CA ALA A 628 -3.56 19.61 20.23
C ALA A 628 -4.40 18.78 21.22
N LEU A 629 -4.38 19.13 22.50
CA LEU A 629 -5.20 18.51 23.55
C LEU A 629 -6.70 18.74 23.31
N ARG A 630 -7.14 19.99 23.05
CA ARG A 630 -8.55 20.28 22.72
C ARG A 630 -9.04 19.48 21.51
N GLY A 631 -8.25 19.46 20.44
CA GLY A 631 -8.58 18.68 19.24
C GLY A 631 -8.70 17.17 19.53
N LYS A 632 -7.89 16.63 20.44
CA LYS A 632 -8.01 15.22 20.89
C LYS A 632 -9.23 14.98 21.76
N GLU A 633 -9.60 15.92 22.62
CA GLU A 633 -10.80 15.84 23.45
C GLU A 633 -12.07 15.87 22.57
N GLU A 634 -12.11 16.72 21.55
CA GLU A 634 -13.15 16.76 20.51
C GLU A 634 -13.25 15.42 19.76
N ASP A 635 -12.12 14.88 19.29
CA ASP A 635 -12.06 13.57 18.61
C ASP A 635 -12.67 12.46 19.50
N PHE A 636 -12.29 12.42 20.79
CA PHE A 636 -12.83 11.46 21.75
C PHE A 636 -14.32 11.69 22.04
N ARG A 637 -14.78 12.93 22.15
CA ARG A 637 -16.18 13.28 22.41
C ARG A 637 -17.08 12.81 21.26
N MET A 638 -16.67 13.06 20.01
CA MET A 638 -17.34 12.57 18.81
C MET A 638 -17.35 11.03 18.72
N TYR A 639 -16.25 10.37 19.12
CA TYR A 639 -16.18 8.90 19.14
C TYR A 639 -17.18 8.29 20.13
N HIS A 640 -17.24 8.81 21.37
CA HIS A 640 -18.19 8.33 22.38
C HIS A 640 -19.65 8.59 22.00
N GLN A 641 -19.95 9.73 21.37
CA GLN A 641 -21.28 10.02 20.82
C GLN A 641 -21.68 8.98 19.75
N THR A 642 -20.78 8.70 18.81
CA THR A 642 -20.99 7.74 17.72
C THR A 642 -21.23 6.33 18.27
N LEU A 643 -20.37 5.87 19.18
CA LEU A 643 -20.51 4.56 19.84
C LEU A 643 -21.83 4.44 20.63
N GLY A 644 -22.27 5.54 21.27
CA GLY A 644 -23.57 5.60 21.95
C GLY A 644 -24.75 5.48 20.99
N GLN A 645 -24.70 6.14 19.83
CA GLN A 645 -25.73 6.08 18.80
C GLN A 645 -25.83 4.70 18.14
N VAL A 646 -24.70 4.10 17.73
CA VAL A 646 -24.65 2.74 17.16
C VAL A 646 -25.22 1.72 18.16
N LYS A 647 -24.81 1.79 19.43
CA LYS A 647 -25.36 0.95 20.50
C LYS A 647 -26.87 1.17 20.70
N GLY A 648 -27.36 2.38 20.51
CA GLY A 648 -28.79 2.72 20.53
C GLY A 648 -29.57 1.99 19.42
N VAL A 649 -29.10 2.09 18.17
CA VAL A 649 -29.69 1.40 17.01
C VAL A 649 -29.68 -0.12 17.20
N PHE A 650 -28.55 -0.68 17.64
CA PHE A 650 -28.43 -2.12 17.89
C PHE A 650 -29.40 -2.63 18.97
N LEU A 651 -29.55 -1.88 20.07
CA LEU A 651 -30.53 -2.20 21.12
C LEU A 651 -31.98 -2.01 20.66
N GLN A 652 -32.26 -1.10 19.74
CA GLN A 652 -33.58 -0.91 19.14
C GLN A 652 -33.95 -2.08 18.22
N ALA A 653 -33.03 -2.52 17.35
CA ALA A 653 -33.20 -3.70 16.52
C ALA A 653 -33.42 -4.98 17.36
N LEU A 654 -32.63 -5.19 18.42
CA LEU A 654 -32.80 -6.32 19.35
C LEU A 654 -34.13 -6.29 20.11
N ARG A 655 -34.69 -5.11 20.40
CA ARG A 655 -36.04 -4.98 20.98
C ARG A 655 -37.11 -5.34 19.95
N GLN A 656 -36.99 -4.88 18.71
CA GLN A 656 -37.91 -5.22 17.62
C GLN A 656 -37.91 -6.73 17.33
N GLN A 657 -36.73 -7.36 17.26
CA GLN A 657 -36.58 -8.80 17.05
C GLN A 657 -37.13 -9.65 18.22
N LYS A 658 -37.24 -9.09 19.43
CA LYS A 658 -37.95 -9.72 20.57
C LYS A 658 -39.46 -9.50 20.50
N ALA A 659 -39.90 -8.29 20.15
CA ALA A 659 -41.32 -7.98 19.99
C ALA A 659 -41.98 -8.75 18.83
N SER A 660 -41.21 -9.12 17.79
CA SER A 660 -41.66 -9.99 16.69
C SER A 660 -41.52 -11.49 16.97
N LYS A 661 -41.24 -11.88 18.22
CA LYS A 661 -41.18 -13.28 18.71
C LYS A 661 -42.21 -13.57 19.82
N GLN A 662 -43.07 -12.59 20.13
CA GLN A 662 -44.29 -12.74 20.93
C GLN A 662 -45.51 -12.65 20.01
#